data_AF-A0A0F7ZFP0-F1
#
_entry.id   AF-A0A0F7ZFP0-F1
#
_cell.length_a   1.000
_cell.length_b   1.000
_cell.length_c   1.000
_cell.angle_alpha   90.00
_cell.angle_beta   90.00
_cell.angle_gamma   90.00
#
_symmetry.space_group_name_H-M   'P 1'
#
loop_
_entity.id
_entity.type
_entity.pdbx_description
1 polymer ?
#
loop_
_entity_poly.entity_id
_entity_poly.type
_entity_poly.pdbx_seq_one_letter_code
_entity_poly.pdbx_strand_id
1 'polypeptide(L)'
;MRYLAVILSLFLACVLANRSFGHYGPDGTVLFLNGFHFVSGRTSWRISANHYCVIVSDDLLQCAVYNTNTSPALLVGVEYIVSRKAFQSLPAEERQLWHSHAFEVTSGFLIQPQLPEPVDHTIMKDVLVDTYGKTFQTWRYDKQNSPVPLGIPELVMGYTADEQIVPDFVQSRDGLFGCNTTFIRESRQDIRPMEVLQGADSWKHGFVLTLGLVNETCETSFTSQNDTDASWWDFTIDWENIWHGGKRLLGARRRPRHKRVVGTRIKESWIYRYGANLEHRGVRYWLCKICHIKKSYSTALYASSGTAHAARHLLRQHQIAESGERISGLKTPFSLASGSTSSSFSPASQLPLQQQTNLGYQIGSHFDEESWKARFVDWIIVEDVTFRQASGERLRWLIANGGELASRLLPEHHTTICSWIRRSFESRRHIIAELVKNAKSSVHISFDLWTASNAFNYLGTVGHFVDQEGKKRDVLLGLPRIIGPHSGENIAYHVKEVIDQYELGSKLGYFMLDNAKSNDACLETLIRWFPMDVNRCRLRCIGHIINLVVRAVLFGSNVSKFEAELRVATDEFKFDIWAKKGAIGRLHNIATYIRRTDQRRQVLRRLQTELAGDDPIFTLEIVVDGKTRWNSIYMMIKRGEFCHV
;
A
#
# COMPACT_ATOMS: atom_id res chain seq x y z
N MET A 1 13.88 -23.99 -17.05
CA MET A 1 14.37 -24.60 -15.79
C MET A 1 15.69 -24.02 -15.27
N ARG A 2 16.69 -23.65 -16.10
CA ARG A 2 17.96 -23.07 -15.58
C ARG A 2 17.80 -21.73 -14.83
N TYR A 3 16.97 -20.81 -15.34
CA TYR A 3 16.74 -19.49 -14.72
C TYR A 3 16.18 -19.52 -13.29
N LEU A 4 15.31 -20.49 -12.96
CA LEU A 4 14.68 -20.57 -11.63
C LEU A 4 15.68 -21.02 -10.54
N ALA A 5 16.74 -21.74 -10.93
CA ALA A 5 17.76 -22.20 -9.99
C ALA A 5 18.67 -21.05 -9.51
N VAL A 6 18.96 -20.07 -10.37
CA VAL A 6 19.79 -18.91 -10.02
C VAL A 6 19.04 -17.95 -9.08
N ILE A 7 17.73 -17.79 -9.29
CA ILE A 7 16.87 -17.00 -8.39
C ILE A 7 16.77 -17.66 -7.00
N LEU A 8 16.82 -18.99 -6.90
CA LEU A 8 16.83 -19.68 -5.61
C LEU A 8 18.20 -19.61 -4.89
N SER A 9 19.32 -19.67 -5.61
CA SER A 9 20.65 -19.52 -4.98
C SER A 9 20.91 -18.09 -4.50
N LEU A 10 20.34 -17.09 -5.16
CA LEU A 10 20.33 -15.69 -4.71
C LEU A 10 19.74 -15.52 -3.30
N PHE A 11 18.60 -16.17 -3.04
CA PHE A 11 17.92 -16.09 -1.75
C PHE A 11 18.69 -16.73 -0.58
N LEU A 12 19.58 -17.68 -0.87
CA LEU A 12 20.36 -18.37 0.16
C LEU A 12 21.72 -17.71 0.44
N ALA A 13 22.39 -17.18 -0.60
CA ALA A 13 23.70 -16.52 -0.47
C ALA A 13 23.62 -15.20 0.33
N CYS A 14 22.56 -14.41 0.11
CA CYS A 14 22.39 -13.12 0.82
C CYS A 14 22.06 -13.25 2.33
N VAL A 15 21.78 -14.45 2.83
CA VAL A 15 21.37 -14.72 4.23
C VAL A 15 22.54 -15.17 5.12
N LEU A 16 23.69 -15.54 4.55
CA LEU A 16 24.83 -16.08 5.32
C LEU A 16 26.10 -15.19 5.30
N ALA A 17 26.05 -14.04 4.63
CA ALA A 17 27.07 -13.01 4.78
C ALA A 17 26.79 -12.19 6.05
N ASN A 18 27.69 -12.29 7.05
CA ASN A 18 27.67 -11.46 8.24
C ASN A 18 27.98 -10.01 7.82
N ARG A 19 26.94 -9.21 7.56
CA ARG A 19 27.10 -7.90 6.91
C ARG A 19 27.82 -6.91 7.82
N SER A 20 28.97 -6.43 7.38
CA SER A 20 29.68 -5.30 7.98
C SER A 20 28.84 -4.01 7.91
N PHE A 21 29.22 -3.02 8.72
CA PHE A 21 28.54 -1.73 8.83
C PHE A 21 28.34 -1.06 7.46
N GLY A 22 27.16 -0.46 7.26
CA GLY A 22 26.81 0.29 6.04
C GLY A 22 25.74 -0.35 5.14
N HIS A 23 25.26 -1.57 5.44
CA HIS A 23 24.36 -2.34 4.57
C HIS A 23 22.84 -2.30 4.94
N TYR A 24 22.35 -1.19 5.47
CA TYR A 24 20.92 -1.01 5.79
C TYR A 24 20.11 -0.53 4.58
N GLY A 25 19.50 -1.47 3.85
CA GLY A 25 18.46 -1.18 2.86
C GLY A 25 17.04 -1.35 3.43
N PRO A 26 16.00 -0.81 2.77
CA PRO A 26 14.61 -1.03 3.15
C PRO A 26 14.24 -2.52 3.12
N ASP A 27 13.35 -2.93 4.04
CA ASP A 27 12.93 -4.31 4.21
C ASP A 27 12.25 -4.83 2.92
N GLY A 28 12.76 -5.92 2.35
CA GLY A 28 12.35 -6.44 1.03
C GLY A 28 13.33 -6.16 -0.12
N THR A 29 14.44 -5.46 0.13
CA THR A 29 15.56 -5.33 -0.84
C THR A 29 16.02 -6.70 -1.35
N VAL A 30 16.10 -6.87 -2.68
CA VAL A 30 16.54 -8.11 -3.34
C VAL A 30 17.89 -7.99 -4.06
N LEU A 31 18.27 -6.78 -4.47
CA LEU A 31 19.60 -6.51 -5.06
C LEU A 31 20.28 -5.37 -4.31
N PHE A 32 21.59 -5.50 -4.12
CA PHE A 32 22.46 -4.43 -3.61
C PHE A 32 23.51 -4.14 -4.67
N LEU A 33 23.46 -2.98 -5.29
CA LEU A 33 24.38 -2.58 -6.37
C LEU A 33 25.24 -1.41 -5.90
N ASN A 34 26.50 -1.39 -6.33
CA ASN A 34 27.32 -0.17 -6.29
C ASN A 34 27.68 0.23 -7.72
N GLY A 35 27.35 1.48 -8.08
CA GLY A 35 27.55 2.04 -9.41
C GLY A 35 28.21 3.42 -9.36
N PHE A 36 28.75 3.84 -10.50
CA PHE A 36 29.38 5.15 -10.65
C PHE A 36 28.50 6.08 -11.48
N HIS A 37 28.20 7.25 -10.93
CA HIS A 37 27.39 8.27 -11.56
C HIS A 37 28.15 9.60 -11.67
N PHE A 38 27.58 10.54 -12.41
CA PHE A 38 27.91 11.96 -12.34
C PHE A 38 26.65 12.82 -12.43
N VAL A 39 26.71 14.05 -11.92
CA VAL A 39 25.60 15.00 -12.07
C VAL A 39 25.45 15.41 -13.52
N SER A 40 24.23 15.35 -14.08
CA SER A 40 23.91 15.71 -15.46
C SER A 40 24.58 17.02 -15.89
N GLY A 41 25.36 16.98 -16.97
CA GLY A 41 26.14 18.11 -17.48
C GLY A 41 27.45 18.43 -16.74
N ARG A 42 27.81 17.67 -15.70
CA ARG A 42 29.01 17.86 -14.88
C ARG A 42 29.72 16.51 -14.69
N THR A 43 30.30 15.97 -15.75
CA THR A 43 31.04 14.68 -15.74
C THR A 43 32.20 14.61 -14.74
N SER A 44 32.74 15.76 -14.32
CA SER A 44 33.75 15.84 -13.25
C SER A 44 33.20 15.66 -11.84
N TRP A 45 31.87 15.71 -11.65
CA TRP A 45 31.20 15.58 -10.36
C TRP A 45 30.87 14.11 -10.09
N ARG A 46 31.92 13.33 -9.80
CA ARG A 46 31.91 11.86 -9.73
C ARG A 46 31.32 11.35 -8.42
N ILE A 47 30.32 10.48 -8.52
CA ILE A 47 29.58 9.93 -7.39
C ILE A 47 29.72 8.40 -7.42
N SER A 48 30.04 7.79 -6.28
CA SER A 48 29.79 6.37 -6.04
C SER A 48 28.51 6.26 -5.22
N ALA A 49 27.63 5.37 -5.63
CA ALA A 49 26.28 5.26 -5.09
C ALA A 49 25.95 3.81 -4.74
N ASN A 50 25.26 3.62 -3.62
CA ASN A 50 24.85 2.33 -3.06
C ASN A 50 23.34 2.16 -3.23
N HIS A 51 22.92 1.25 -4.09
CA HIS A 51 21.53 1.07 -4.52
C HIS A 51 20.93 -0.16 -3.84
N TYR A 52 19.85 0.02 -3.09
CA TYR A 52 19.11 -1.06 -2.45
C TYR A 52 17.78 -1.21 -3.18
N CYS A 53 17.72 -2.17 -4.10
CA CYS A 53 16.64 -2.30 -5.07
C CYS A 53 15.60 -3.36 -4.68
N VAL A 54 14.33 -3.02 -4.91
CA VAL A 54 13.17 -3.92 -4.82
C VAL A 54 12.58 -4.15 -6.22
N ILE A 55 12.10 -5.37 -6.50
CA ILE A 55 11.30 -5.65 -7.70
C ILE A 55 9.87 -5.17 -7.45
N VAL A 56 9.37 -4.25 -8.28
CA VAL A 56 7.99 -3.77 -8.24
C VAL A 56 7.12 -4.53 -9.25
N SER A 57 7.68 -4.82 -10.42
CA SER A 57 7.09 -5.69 -11.45
C SER A 57 8.18 -6.24 -12.38
N ASP A 58 7.83 -7.14 -13.29
CA ASP A 58 8.73 -7.68 -14.32
C ASP A 58 9.45 -6.61 -15.17
N ASP A 59 8.86 -5.41 -15.27
CA ASP A 59 9.33 -4.30 -16.09
C ASP A 59 9.88 -3.10 -15.24
N LEU A 60 9.87 -3.19 -13.90
CA LEU A 60 10.26 -2.09 -12.98
C LEU A 60 10.95 -2.56 -11.68
N LEU A 61 12.17 -2.07 -11.45
CA LEU A 61 12.82 -2.03 -10.13
C LEU A 61 12.78 -0.60 -9.56
N GLN A 62 12.77 -0.50 -8.23
CA GLN A 62 12.90 0.77 -7.51
C GLN A 62 14.00 0.63 -6.47
N CYS A 63 14.92 1.59 -6.40
CA CYS A 63 16.06 1.55 -5.49
C CYS A 63 16.08 2.78 -4.57
N ALA A 64 16.36 2.54 -3.29
CA ALA A 64 16.80 3.59 -2.37
C ALA A 64 18.31 3.76 -2.54
N VAL A 65 18.78 4.99 -2.78
CA VAL A 65 20.18 5.28 -3.09
C VAL A 65 20.85 5.95 -1.90
N TYR A 66 21.92 5.35 -1.42
CA TYR A 66 22.74 5.83 -0.31
C TYR A 66 24.13 6.23 -0.80
N ASN A 67 24.78 7.14 -0.07
CA ASN A 67 26.20 7.42 -0.32
C ASN A 67 27.09 6.25 0.14
N THR A 68 28.28 6.19 -0.44
CA THR A 68 29.24 5.10 -0.17
C THR A 68 30.18 5.39 1.01
N ASN A 69 30.34 6.67 1.40
CA ASN A 69 31.46 7.13 2.23
C ASN A 69 31.10 7.79 3.58
N THR A 70 29.88 7.60 4.13
CA THR A 70 29.55 8.10 5.50
C THR A 70 28.99 7.02 6.41
N SER A 71 29.17 7.22 7.72
CA SER A 71 28.53 6.43 8.78
C SER A 71 27.80 7.39 9.74
N PRO A 72 26.47 7.30 9.89
CA PRO A 72 25.56 6.47 9.09
C PRO A 72 25.59 6.82 7.60
N ALA A 73 25.28 5.85 6.74
CA ALA A 73 25.10 6.09 5.31
C ALA A 73 23.85 6.95 5.11
N LEU A 74 23.98 8.07 4.41
CA LEU A 74 22.89 9.00 4.16
C LEU A 74 22.05 8.49 2.98
N LEU A 75 20.72 8.53 3.13
CA LEU A 75 19.80 8.36 2.00
C LEU A 75 19.95 9.61 1.10
N VAL A 76 20.67 9.45 -0.01
CA VAL A 76 20.98 10.55 -0.92
C VAL A 76 20.04 10.65 -2.11
N GLY A 77 19.25 9.61 -2.43
CA GLY A 77 18.39 9.66 -3.60
C GLY A 77 17.50 8.44 -3.82
N VAL A 78 16.89 8.42 -5.00
CA VAL A 78 16.10 7.31 -5.53
C VAL A 78 16.49 7.03 -6.97
N GLU A 79 16.37 5.76 -7.36
CA GLU A 79 16.49 5.31 -8.74
C GLU A 79 15.29 4.46 -9.11
N TYR A 80 14.83 4.62 -10.35
CA TYR A 80 13.91 3.70 -11.01
C TYR A 80 14.66 3.03 -12.15
N ILE A 81 14.60 1.69 -12.22
CA ILE A 81 15.20 0.92 -13.31
C ILE A 81 14.08 0.25 -14.09
N VAL A 82 14.04 0.47 -15.40
CA VAL A 82 13.03 -0.13 -16.28
C VAL A 82 13.65 -1.03 -17.35
N SER A 83 12.89 -2.03 -17.77
CA SER A 83 13.28 -2.88 -18.91
C SER A 83 13.37 -2.06 -20.21
N ARG A 84 14.15 -2.54 -21.19
CA ARG A 84 14.17 -1.99 -22.56
C ARG A 84 12.76 -1.80 -23.16
N LYS A 85 11.86 -2.74 -22.90
CA LYS A 85 10.47 -2.74 -23.39
C LYS A 85 9.66 -1.61 -22.75
N ALA A 86 9.80 -1.39 -21.45
CA ALA A 86 9.16 -0.29 -20.75
C ALA A 86 9.78 1.07 -21.15
N PHE A 87 11.10 1.15 -21.30
CA PHE A 87 11.76 2.35 -21.81
C PHE A 87 11.25 2.75 -23.21
N GLN A 88 11.04 1.77 -24.09
CA GLN A 88 10.54 2.00 -25.45
C GLN A 88 9.10 2.55 -25.48
N SER A 89 8.29 2.41 -24.43
CA SER A 89 6.94 2.99 -24.36
C SER A 89 6.92 4.42 -23.79
N LEU A 90 8.03 4.91 -23.21
CA LEU A 90 8.11 6.26 -22.66
C LEU A 90 8.08 7.33 -23.77
N PRO A 91 7.47 8.50 -23.53
CA PRO A 91 7.58 9.68 -24.40
C PRO A 91 9.03 10.10 -24.64
N ALA A 92 9.32 10.68 -25.80
CA ALA A 92 10.69 11.06 -26.20
C ALA A 92 11.34 12.10 -25.24
N GLU A 93 10.56 13.01 -24.68
CA GLU A 93 11.02 13.99 -23.67
C GLU A 93 11.41 13.31 -22.35
N GLU A 94 10.56 12.40 -21.86
CA GLU A 94 10.79 11.66 -20.62
C GLU A 94 12.05 10.80 -20.69
N ARG A 95 12.35 10.19 -21.85
CA ARG A 95 13.55 9.36 -22.06
C ARG A 95 14.87 10.07 -21.78
N GLN A 96 14.93 11.40 -21.95
CA GLN A 96 16.13 12.20 -21.72
C GLN A 96 16.59 12.20 -20.26
N LEU A 97 15.69 11.82 -19.33
CA LEU A 97 15.96 11.68 -17.90
C LEU A 97 16.58 10.33 -17.50
N TRP A 98 16.87 9.46 -18.47
CA TRP A 98 17.35 8.10 -18.24
C TRP A 98 18.74 7.86 -18.85
N HIS A 99 19.53 7.01 -18.20
CA HIS A 99 20.80 6.51 -18.72
C HIS A 99 20.73 4.98 -18.91
N SER A 100 21.62 4.42 -19.73
CA SER A 100 21.70 2.98 -19.98
C SER A 100 22.74 2.30 -19.09
N HIS A 101 22.38 1.17 -18.47
CA HIS A 101 23.32 0.37 -17.67
C HIS A 101 24.27 -0.50 -18.53
N ALA A 102 24.11 -0.51 -19.86
CA ALA A 102 24.84 -1.38 -20.78
C ALA A 102 26.38 -1.25 -20.65
N PHE A 103 26.89 -0.02 -20.55
CA PHE A 103 28.33 0.19 -20.32
C PHE A 103 28.72 -0.15 -18.88
N GLU A 104 27.95 0.28 -17.89
CA GLU A 104 28.29 0.06 -16.47
C GLU A 104 28.41 -1.42 -16.11
N VAL A 105 27.53 -2.25 -16.68
CA VAL A 105 27.57 -3.71 -16.54
C VAL A 105 28.81 -4.28 -17.23
N THR A 106 29.07 -3.92 -18.49
CA THR A 106 30.17 -4.49 -19.28
C THR A 106 31.56 -3.97 -18.90
N SER A 107 31.66 -2.81 -18.26
CA SER A 107 32.91 -2.23 -17.76
C SER A 107 33.30 -2.72 -16.36
N GLY A 108 32.38 -3.34 -15.62
CA GLY A 108 32.56 -3.63 -14.20
C GLY A 108 32.35 -2.42 -13.29
N PHE A 109 31.86 -1.29 -13.82
CA PHE A 109 31.56 -0.11 -13.01
C PHE A 109 30.35 -0.34 -12.11
N LEU A 110 29.35 -1.09 -12.58
CA LEU A 110 28.26 -1.62 -11.76
C LEU A 110 28.67 -2.99 -11.19
N ILE A 111 28.70 -3.10 -9.86
CA ILE A 111 29.01 -4.35 -9.15
C ILE A 111 27.89 -4.71 -8.19
N GLN A 112 27.75 -6.01 -7.89
CA GLN A 112 26.97 -6.48 -6.75
C GLN A 112 27.91 -7.10 -5.70
N PRO A 113 28.38 -6.33 -4.70
CA PRO A 113 29.37 -6.81 -3.74
C PRO A 113 28.89 -8.05 -2.97
N GLN A 114 29.85 -8.91 -2.61
CA GLN A 114 29.64 -10.11 -1.78
C GLN A 114 28.77 -11.22 -2.41
N LEU A 115 28.37 -11.13 -3.69
CA LEU A 115 27.80 -12.27 -4.40
C LEU A 115 28.86 -13.19 -5.03
N PRO A 116 28.60 -14.51 -5.14
CA PRO A 116 29.41 -15.41 -5.95
C PRO A 116 29.39 -15.01 -7.43
N GLU A 117 30.55 -15.05 -8.09
CA GLU A 117 30.74 -14.63 -9.49
C GLU A 117 29.70 -15.18 -10.49
N PRO A 118 29.34 -16.49 -10.51
CA PRO A 118 28.33 -16.99 -11.46
C PRO A 118 26.93 -16.38 -11.25
N VAL A 119 26.65 -15.90 -10.05
CA VAL A 119 25.36 -15.30 -9.67
C VAL A 119 25.34 -13.82 -10.04
N ASP A 120 26.40 -13.06 -9.74
CA ASP A 120 26.59 -11.69 -10.24
C ASP A 120 26.50 -11.67 -11.77
N HIS A 121 27.27 -12.54 -12.45
CA HIS A 121 27.28 -12.66 -13.90
C HIS A 121 25.88 -12.88 -14.49
N THR A 122 25.08 -13.78 -13.90
CA THR A 122 23.71 -14.03 -14.36
C THR A 122 22.80 -12.82 -14.18
N ILE A 123 22.85 -12.11 -13.03
CA ILE A 123 22.05 -10.90 -12.82
C ILE A 123 22.45 -9.82 -13.83
N MET A 124 23.75 -9.60 -13.99
CA MET A 124 24.32 -8.60 -14.88
C MET A 124 23.89 -8.87 -16.33
N LYS A 125 23.97 -10.13 -16.77
CA LYS A 125 23.64 -10.57 -18.13
C LYS A 125 22.15 -10.66 -18.45
N ASP A 126 21.34 -11.23 -17.55
CA ASP A 126 19.94 -11.56 -17.83
C ASP A 126 18.95 -10.52 -17.26
N VAL A 127 19.38 -9.64 -16.34
CA VAL A 127 18.51 -8.66 -15.66
C VAL A 127 18.93 -7.22 -15.93
N LEU A 128 20.20 -6.86 -15.79
CA LEU A 128 20.63 -5.45 -15.73
C LEU A 128 21.15 -4.86 -17.05
N VAL A 129 21.87 -5.63 -17.88
CA VAL A 129 22.59 -5.07 -19.06
C VAL A 129 21.72 -4.26 -20.03
N ASP A 130 20.48 -4.68 -20.27
CA ASP A 130 19.55 -4.03 -21.21
C ASP A 130 18.49 -3.15 -20.50
N THR A 131 18.82 -2.62 -19.32
CA THR A 131 17.94 -1.74 -18.54
C THR A 131 18.38 -0.28 -18.55
N TYR A 132 17.45 0.58 -18.13
CA TYR A 132 17.60 2.03 -18.14
C TYR A 132 17.28 2.58 -16.74
N GLY A 133 18.18 3.40 -16.19
CA GLY A 133 18.07 4.02 -14.87
C GLY A 133 17.67 5.50 -14.93
N LYS A 134 16.72 5.93 -14.10
CA LYS A 134 16.38 7.34 -13.85
C LYS A 134 16.63 7.66 -12.39
N THR A 135 17.62 8.50 -12.12
CA THR A 135 18.25 8.60 -10.80
C THR A 135 18.38 10.05 -10.38
N PHE A 136 17.79 10.38 -9.23
CA PHE A 136 17.82 11.72 -8.65
C PHE A 136 18.43 11.68 -7.25
N GLN A 137 19.40 12.55 -7.00
CA GLN A 137 19.99 12.73 -5.69
C GLN A 137 19.52 14.05 -5.06
N THR A 138 19.01 14.00 -3.84
CA THR A 138 18.54 15.15 -3.05
C THR A 138 19.67 15.90 -2.35
N TRP A 139 20.84 15.26 -2.24
CA TRP A 139 22.06 15.85 -1.71
C TRP A 139 22.94 16.37 -2.85
N ARG A 140 22.89 17.68 -3.09
CA ARG A 140 23.72 18.32 -4.12
C ARG A 140 25.21 18.00 -3.95
N TYR A 141 25.89 17.76 -5.05
CA TYR A 141 27.32 17.41 -5.06
C TYR A 141 28.20 18.40 -4.29
N ASP A 142 27.99 19.70 -4.49
CA ASP A 142 28.73 20.78 -3.84
C ASP A 142 28.33 21.03 -2.36
N LYS A 143 27.37 20.25 -1.83
CA LYS A 143 26.83 20.33 -0.47
C LYS A 143 26.71 18.98 0.25
N GLN A 144 27.37 17.93 -0.24
CA GLN A 144 27.31 16.58 0.35
C GLN A 144 27.68 16.51 1.85
N ASN A 145 28.50 17.45 2.34
CA ASN A 145 28.93 17.55 3.74
C ASN A 145 28.04 18.47 4.62
N SER A 146 26.86 18.87 4.14
CA SER A 146 25.91 19.69 4.92
C SER A 146 25.25 18.85 6.03
N PRO A 147 24.75 19.43 7.14
CA PRO A 147 23.94 18.67 8.10
C PRO A 147 22.55 18.28 7.55
N VAL A 148 22.10 18.86 6.43
CA VAL A 148 20.78 18.60 5.80
C VAL A 148 20.90 18.67 4.27
N PRO A 149 20.03 18.00 3.50
CA PRO A 149 20.03 18.12 2.03
C PRO A 149 19.66 19.55 1.60
N LEU A 150 20.67 20.33 1.20
CA LEU A 150 20.49 21.71 0.74
C LEU A 150 20.36 21.79 -0.78
N GLY A 151 19.36 22.56 -1.22
CA GLY A 151 19.11 22.88 -2.63
C GLY A 151 18.11 21.93 -3.30
N ILE A 152 18.03 22.03 -4.63
CA ILE A 152 17.17 21.18 -5.46
C ILE A 152 17.83 19.83 -5.74
N PRO A 153 17.04 18.76 -5.98
CA PRO A 153 17.58 17.48 -6.43
C PRO A 153 18.32 17.60 -7.77
N GLU A 154 19.38 16.82 -7.90
CA GLU A 154 20.22 16.75 -9.10
C GLU A 154 19.94 15.43 -9.84
N LEU A 155 19.66 15.51 -11.15
CA LEU A 155 19.63 14.35 -12.03
C LEU A 155 21.06 13.82 -12.18
N VAL A 156 21.26 12.52 -11.98
CA VAL A 156 22.57 11.86 -12.16
C VAL A 156 22.50 10.81 -13.27
N MET A 157 23.59 10.69 -14.01
CA MET A 157 23.71 9.85 -15.20
C MET A 157 24.90 8.88 -15.06
N GLY A 158 24.78 7.71 -15.69
CA GLY A 158 25.84 6.70 -15.76
C GLY A 158 26.94 7.02 -16.76
N TYR A 159 28.14 6.48 -16.52
CA TYR A 159 29.28 6.57 -17.44
C TYR A 159 29.14 5.60 -18.62
N THR A 160 29.76 5.94 -19.74
CA THR A 160 29.55 5.22 -21.02
C THR A 160 30.83 4.97 -21.83
N ALA A 161 31.98 5.40 -21.31
CA ALA A 161 33.32 5.09 -21.78
C ALA A 161 34.31 5.18 -20.59
N ASP A 162 35.46 4.52 -20.68
CA ASP A 162 36.45 4.44 -19.59
C ASP A 162 37.10 5.81 -19.28
N GLU A 163 37.34 6.58 -20.32
CA GLU A 163 38.04 7.87 -20.31
C GLU A 163 37.28 8.97 -19.56
N GLN A 164 36.03 8.69 -19.19
CA GLN A 164 35.13 9.61 -18.49
C GLN A 164 35.31 9.57 -16.97
N ILE A 165 35.91 8.50 -16.43
CA ILE A 165 36.17 8.32 -15.00
C ILE A 165 37.68 8.24 -14.73
N VAL A 166 38.14 8.74 -13.59
CA VAL A 166 39.57 8.67 -13.24
C VAL A 166 39.89 7.33 -12.55
N PRO A 167 40.99 6.63 -12.91
CA PRO A 167 41.30 5.31 -12.36
C PRO A 167 41.33 5.26 -10.83
N ASP A 168 41.89 6.27 -10.17
CA ASP A 168 41.99 6.37 -8.70
C ASP A 168 40.62 6.28 -8.00
N PHE A 169 39.56 6.81 -8.64
CA PHE A 169 38.20 6.77 -8.08
C PHE A 169 37.60 5.35 -8.16
N VAL A 170 37.89 4.63 -9.25
CA VAL A 170 37.53 3.21 -9.42
C VAL A 170 38.31 2.36 -8.41
N GLN A 171 39.62 2.57 -8.28
CA GLN A 171 40.48 1.86 -7.33
C GLN A 171 40.07 2.10 -5.87
N SER A 172 39.62 3.32 -5.52
CA SER A 172 39.11 3.63 -4.19
C SER A 172 37.86 2.83 -3.83
N ARG A 173 36.91 2.67 -4.78
CA ARG A 173 35.73 1.82 -4.63
C ARG A 173 36.13 0.34 -4.51
N ASP A 174 37.04 -0.10 -5.38
CA ASP A 174 37.51 -1.48 -5.44
C ASP A 174 38.17 -1.91 -4.12
N GLY A 175 38.99 -1.03 -3.54
CA GLY A 175 39.56 -1.22 -2.20
C GLY A 175 38.51 -1.26 -1.07
N LEU A 176 37.43 -0.48 -1.17
CA LEU A 176 36.34 -0.48 -0.18
C LEU A 176 35.53 -1.79 -0.18
N PHE A 177 35.25 -2.34 -1.37
CA PHE A 177 34.46 -3.57 -1.53
C PHE A 177 35.29 -4.86 -1.66
N GLY A 178 36.63 -4.76 -1.69
CA GLY A 178 37.53 -5.90 -1.84
C GLY A 178 37.43 -6.59 -3.20
N CYS A 179 37.22 -5.81 -4.27
CA CYS A 179 37.01 -6.31 -5.63
C CYS A 179 38.05 -5.75 -6.62
N ASN A 180 37.97 -6.18 -7.89
CA ASN A 180 38.88 -5.71 -8.95
C ASN A 180 38.07 -5.53 -10.25
N THR A 181 37.87 -4.27 -10.65
CA THR A 181 37.05 -3.89 -11.81
C THR A 181 37.60 -4.48 -13.12
N THR A 182 38.92 -4.58 -13.30
CA THR A 182 39.54 -5.20 -14.48
C THR A 182 39.17 -6.67 -14.58
N PHE A 183 39.26 -7.42 -13.48
CA PHE A 183 38.86 -8.84 -13.44
C PHE A 183 37.35 -9.02 -13.70
N ILE A 184 36.51 -8.14 -13.14
CA ILE A 184 35.06 -8.16 -13.36
C ILE A 184 34.71 -7.85 -14.83
N ARG A 185 35.42 -6.94 -15.47
CA ARG A 185 35.32 -6.69 -16.91
C ARG A 185 35.72 -7.92 -17.72
N GLU A 186 36.79 -8.60 -17.35
CA GLU A 186 37.27 -9.83 -18.01
C GLU A 186 36.25 -10.97 -17.90
N SER A 187 35.68 -11.22 -16.71
CA SER A 187 34.67 -12.27 -16.52
C SER A 187 33.34 -11.99 -17.22
N ARG A 188 33.04 -10.72 -17.53
CA ARG A 188 31.83 -10.28 -18.25
C ARG A 188 32.04 -10.11 -19.77
N GLN A 189 33.18 -10.53 -20.33
CA GLN A 189 33.49 -10.37 -21.77
C GLN A 189 32.53 -11.11 -22.73
N ASP A 190 31.72 -12.07 -22.26
CA ASP A 190 30.69 -12.76 -23.05
C ASP A 190 29.33 -12.03 -23.05
N ILE A 191 29.13 -11.04 -22.17
CA ILE A 191 27.92 -10.22 -22.14
C ILE A 191 27.90 -9.33 -23.39
N ARG A 192 26.77 -9.34 -24.11
CA ARG A 192 26.56 -8.62 -25.36
C ARG A 192 25.31 -7.73 -25.20
N PRO A 193 25.45 -6.46 -24.78
CA PRO A 193 24.33 -5.54 -24.68
C PRO A 193 23.65 -5.35 -26.04
N MET A 194 22.35 -5.14 -26.05
CA MET A 194 21.66 -4.62 -27.24
C MET A 194 22.02 -3.14 -27.45
N GLU A 195 21.86 -2.66 -28.70
CA GLU A 195 22.06 -1.25 -29.04
C GLU A 195 21.21 -0.33 -28.14
N VAL A 196 21.81 0.69 -27.53
CA VAL A 196 21.11 1.61 -26.62
C VAL A 196 20.01 2.38 -27.37
N LEU A 197 18.79 2.38 -26.84
CA LEU A 197 17.65 3.04 -27.49
C LEU A 197 17.78 4.57 -27.43
N GLN A 198 17.44 5.22 -28.54
CA GLN A 198 17.47 6.68 -28.66
C GLN A 198 16.61 7.36 -27.57
N GLY A 199 17.19 8.41 -26.98
CA GLY A 199 16.62 9.20 -25.89
C GLY A 199 17.34 8.98 -24.56
N ALA A 200 17.88 7.78 -24.32
CA ALA A 200 18.78 7.54 -23.19
C ALA A 200 20.14 8.24 -23.40
N ASP A 201 20.88 8.43 -22.31
CA ASP A 201 22.22 9.05 -22.31
C ASP A 201 22.28 10.41 -23.04
N SER A 202 21.17 11.16 -23.02
CA SER A 202 20.95 12.35 -23.85
C SER A 202 22.06 13.42 -23.78
N TRP A 203 22.80 13.46 -22.67
CA TRP A 203 23.99 14.29 -22.47
C TRP A 203 25.11 14.03 -23.49
N LYS A 204 25.22 12.81 -24.05
CA LYS A 204 26.16 12.47 -25.16
C LYS A 204 25.93 13.33 -26.40
N HIS A 205 24.69 13.79 -26.59
CA HIS A 205 24.27 14.59 -27.73
C HIS A 205 24.13 16.09 -27.36
N GLY A 206 24.64 16.50 -26.19
CA GLY A 206 24.57 17.88 -25.69
C GLY A 206 23.28 18.23 -24.96
N PHE A 207 22.31 17.32 -24.87
CA PHE A 207 21.05 17.55 -24.15
C PHE A 207 21.24 17.27 -22.66
N VAL A 208 21.61 18.32 -21.93
CA VAL A 208 21.78 18.32 -20.47
C VAL A 208 20.51 18.82 -19.80
N LEU A 209 19.86 17.96 -19.02
CA LEU A 209 18.72 18.33 -18.19
C LEU A 209 19.17 18.58 -16.74
N THR A 210 18.71 19.69 -16.17
CA THR A 210 18.88 20.05 -14.76
C THR A 210 17.55 20.58 -14.24
N LEU A 211 17.25 20.34 -12.96
CA LEU A 211 16.09 20.98 -12.33
C LEU A 211 16.41 22.47 -12.09
N GLY A 212 15.38 23.31 -12.08
CA GLY A 212 15.47 24.72 -11.74
C GLY A 212 14.46 25.10 -10.66
N LEU A 213 14.82 26.06 -9.81
CA LEU A 213 13.83 26.73 -8.96
C LEU A 213 13.05 27.73 -9.81
N VAL A 214 11.78 27.43 -10.07
CA VAL A 214 10.87 28.31 -10.79
C VAL A 214 10.05 29.11 -9.77
N ASN A 215 10.36 30.40 -9.64
CA ASN A 215 9.63 31.32 -8.76
C ASN A 215 8.43 31.93 -9.51
N GLU A 216 7.35 31.18 -9.61
CA GLU A 216 6.07 31.69 -10.13
C GLU A 216 5.19 32.25 -9.00
N THR A 217 4.78 33.51 -9.14
CA THR A 217 3.85 34.16 -8.21
C THR A 217 2.39 33.84 -8.56
N CYS A 218 1.80 32.88 -7.84
CA CYS A 218 0.36 32.64 -7.84
C CYS A 218 -0.34 33.34 -6.66
N GLU A 219 -1.65 33.62 -6.78
CA GLU A 219 -2.43 34.25 -5.70
C GLU A 219 -2.50 33.35 -4.45
N THR A 220 -1.65 33.70 -3.49
CA THR A 220 -1.50 33.03 -2.18
C THR A 220 -2.06 33.91 -1.06
N SER A 221 -3.21 34.54 -1.30
CA SER A 221 -3.87 35.44 -0.35
C SER A 221 -4.41 34.68 0.88
N PHE A 222 -3.57 34.55 1.92
CA PHE A 222 -4.01 34.21 3.27
C PHE A 222 -4.39 35.50 3.98
N THR A 223 -5.68 35.74 4.22
CA THR A 223 -6.17 36.99 4.82
C THR A 223 -5.77 37.09 6.29
N SER A 224 -4.77 37.91 6.60
CA SER A 224 -4.48 38.35 7.96
C SER A 224 -5.42 39.49 8.35
N GLN A 225 -6.21 39.31 9.41
CA GLN A 225 -6.92 40.40 10.08
C GLN A 225 -6.45 40.50 11.54
N ASN A 226 -5.50 41.40 11.77
CA ASN A 226 -5.28 42.00 13.08
C ASN A 226 -6.44 42.95 13.38
N ASP A 227 -7.52 42.44 13.99
CA ASP A 227 -8.64 43.27 14.46
C ASP A 227 -8.72 43.26 15.98
N THR A 228 -7.81 44.01 16.62
CA THR A 228 -7.99 44.48 17.99
C THR A 228 -8.66 45.85 18.01
N ASP A 229 -9.83 45.98 17.40
CA ASP A 229 -10.74 47.06 17.82
C ASP A 229 -12.22 46.80 17.51
N ALA A 230 -13.04 47.21 18.47
CA ALA A 230 -14.23 48.05 18.31
C ALA A 230 -15.48 47.58 19.07
N SER A 231 -16.45 48.48 19.05
CA SER A 231 -17.87 48.39 19.41
C SER A 231 -18.67 47.31 18.64
N TRP A 232 -18.23 46.05 18.64
CA TRP A 232 -18.73 45.00 17.73
C TRP A 232 -20.21 44.58 17.89
N TRP A 233 -20.89 45.04 18.94
CA TRP A 233 -22.18 44.51 19.42
C TRP A 233 -23.44 45.28 19.00
N ASP A 234 -23.33 46.33 18.18
CA ASP A 234 -24.51 46.94 17.54
C ASP A 234 -24.54 46.76 16.02
N PHE A 235 -25.72 46.40 15.54
CA PHE A 235 -26.09 46.38 14.13
C PHE A 235 -27.57 46.75 14.03
N THR A 236 -27.94 47.52 13.02
CA THR A 236 -29.32 47.98 12.85
C THR A 236 -30.23 46.79 12.55
N ILE A 237 -31.20 46.56 13.43
CA ILE A 237 -32.21 45.52 13.26
C ILE A 237 -33.39 46.15 12.53
N ASP A 238 -33.60 45.72 11.29
CA ASP A 238 -34.90 45.86 10.61
C ASP A 238 -35.97 45.09 11.41
N TRP A 239 -36.70 45.82 12.25
CA TRP A 239 -37.79 45.30 13.10
C TRP A 239 -39.03 44.92 12.32
N GLU A 240 -39.16 45.44 11.09
CA GLU A 240 -40.22 45.05 10.21
C GLU A 240 -40.01 43.62 9.72
N ASN A 241 -38.79 43.23 9.35
CA ASN A 241 -38.53 41.92 8.74
C ASN A 241 -37.96 40.87 9.71
N ILE A 242 -38.66 40.62 10.82
CA ILE A 242 -38.35 39.51 11.75
C ILE A 242 -39.26 38.30 11.48
N TRP A 243 -38.69 37.20 11.01
CA TRP A 243 -39.41 35.99 10.58
C TRP A 243 -38.95 34.73 11.32
N HIS A 244 -39.89 33.84 11.65
CA HIS A 244 -39.60 32.53 12.23
C HIS A 244 -40.72 31.53 11.89
N GLY A 245 -40.37 30.36 11.35
CA GLY A 245 -41.35 29.31 11.00
C GLY A 245 -42.46 29.79 10.04
N GLY A 246 -42.11 30.60 9.04
CA GLY A 246 -43.04 31.16 8.06
C GLY A 246 -43.95 32.29 8.57
N LYS A 247 -43.83 32.70 9.85
CA LYS A 247 -44.63 33.79 10.44
C LYS A 247 -43.75 34.98 10.82
N ARG A 248 -44.29 36.18 10.63
CA ARG A 248 -43.65 37.48 10.98
C ARG A 248 -43.89 37.80 12.46
N LEU A 249 -42.83 37.99 13.23
CA LEU A 249 -42.91 38.23 14.68
C LEU A 249 -43.07 39.73 14.99
N LEU A 250 -44.22 40.28 14.60
CA LEU A 250 -44.57 41.69 14.84
C LEU A 250 -44.58 42.00 16.34
N GLY A 251 -43.80 43.01 16.77
CA GLY A 251 -43.62 43.32 18.19
C GLY A 251 -42.60 42.42 18.91
N ALA A 252 -41.70 41.76 18.20
CA ALA A 252 -40.45 41.30 18.79
C ALA A 252 -39.63 42.50 19.31
N ARG A 253 -38.99 42.36 20.46
CA ARG A 253 -38.18 43.43 21.10
C ARG A 253 -36.77 42.95 21.40
N ARG A 254 -35.79 43.86 21.37
CA ARG A 254 -34.43 43.55 21.83
C ARG A 254 -34.47 43.28 23.32
N ARG A 255 -33.87 42.18 23.77
CA ARG A 255 -33.76 41.86 25.19
C ARG A 255 -32.44 42.43 25.72
N PRO A 256 -32.45 43.42 26.64
CA PRO A 256 -31.22 43.92 27.24
C PRO A 256 -30.46 42.78 27.94
N ARG A 257 -29.13 42.78 27.87
CA ARG A 257 -28.32 41.80 28.62
C ARG A 257 -28.56 42.02 30.12
N HIS A 258 -28.77 40.94 30.86
CA HIS A 258 -29.17 41.01 32.25
C HIS A 258 -27.98 41.48 33.11
N LYS A 259 -28.03 42.72 33.65
CA LYS A 259 -26.93 43.35 34.42
C LYS A 259 -26.52 42.60 35.72
N ARG A 260 -27.12 41.46 36.05
CA ARG A 260 -26.84 40.66 37.25
C ARG A 260 -25.72 39.61 37.04
N VAL A 261 -24.68 39.99 36.31
CA VAL A 261 -23.41 39.25 36.08
C VAL A 261 -22.22 40.20 36.26
N VAL A 262 -22.35 41.19 37.15
CA VAL A 262 -21.20 41.92 37.71
C VAL A 262 -20.83 41.17 38.99
N GLY A 263 -19.80 40.34 38.94
CA GLY A 263 -19.28 39.59 40.10
C GLY A 263 -19.27 38.05 39.98
N THR A 264 -19.85 37.45 38.94
CA THR A 264 -19.78 35.98 38.74
C THR A 264 -18.90 35.61 37.53
N ARG A 265 -17.99 34.64 37.71
CA ARG A 265 -16.96 34.22 36.72
C ARG A 265 -17.53 33.42 35.52
N ILE A 266 -18.64 33.82 34.93
CA ILE A 266 -19.25 33.14 33.78
C ILE A 266 -18.80 33.82 32.49
N LYS A 267 -18.01 33.13 31.68
CA LYS A 267 -17.49 33.62 30.39
C LYS A 267 -18.63 33.67 29.35
N GLU A 268 -18.80 34.79 28.66
CA GLU A 268 -19.86 34.94 27.64
C GLU A 268 -19.55 34.10 26.38
N SER A 269 -20.59 33.51 25.78
CA SER A 269 -20.44 32.68 24.58
C SER A 269 -20.18 33.53 23.32
N TRP A 270 -19.18 33.13 22.53
CA TRP A 270 -18.70 33.83 21.34
C TRP A 270 -19.78 34.16 20.29
N ILE A 271 -20.87 33.39 20.25
CA ILE A 271 -21.98 33.58 19.28
C ILE A 271 -22.59 34.99 19.33
N TYR A 272 -22.50 35.68 20.48
CA TYR A 272 -23.06 37.02 20.67
C TYR A 272 -22.20 38.14 20.07
N ARG A 273 -21.02 37.80 19.51
CA ARG A 273 -20.27 38.68 18.59
C ARG A 273 -20.95 38.77 17.21
N TYR A 274 -21.76 37.77 16.84
CA TYR A 274 -22.35 37.62 15.51
C TYR A 274 -23.88 37.64 15.49
N GLY A 275 -24.54 38.02 16.59
CA GLY A 275 -26.00 38.09 16.63
C GLY A 275 -26.57 38.69 17.92
N ALA A 276 -27.86 39.06 17.87
CA ALA A 276 -28.57 39.76 18.93
C ALA A 276 -29.64 38.89 19.62
N ASN A 277 -29.82 39.09 20.93
CA ASN A 277 -30.91 38.45 21.68
C ASN A 277 -32.22 39.24 21.54
N LEU A 278 -33.25 38.56 21.04
CA LEU A 278 -34.62 39.05 20.92
C LEU A 278 -35.57 38.29 21.86
N GLU A 279 -36.69 38.93 22.18
CA GLU A 279 -37.79 38.34 22.93
C GLU A 279 -39.11 38.67 22.23
N HIS A 280 -39.97 37.67 22.06
CA HIS A 280 -41.33 37.86 21.55
C HIS A 280 -42.28 36.95 22.32
N ARG A 281 -43.33 37.53 22.93
CA ARG A 281 -44.34 36.81 23.73
C ARG A 281 -43.75 35.82 24.76
N GLY A 282 -42.66 36.21 25.43
CA GLY A 282 -41.96 35.39 26.43
C GLY A 282 -40.95 34.38 25.88
N VAL A 283 -40.96 34.10 24.57
CA VAL A 283 -39.99 33.21 23.91
C VAL A 283 -38.73 34.00 23.54
N ARG A 284 -37.56 33.40 23.79
CA ARG A 284 -36.24 33.98 23.48
C ARG A 284 -35.75 33.50 22.13
N TYR A 285 -35.11 34.40 21.39
CA TYR A 285 -34.52 34.13 20.09
C TYR A 285 -33.13 34.76 19.97
N TRP A 286 -32.27 34.16 19.15
CA TRP A 286 -31.02 34.72 18.69
C TRP A 286 -31.14 35.05 17.19
N LEU A 287 -30.86 36.30 16.83
CA LEU A 287 -30.87 36.82 15.46
C LEU A 287 -29.44 36.89 14.92
N CYS A 288 -29.12 36.15 13.87
CA CYS A 288 -27.84 36.22 13.17
C CYS A 288 -27.67 37.58 12.45
N LYS A 289 -26.61 38.31 12.80
CA LYS A 289 -26.24 39.60 12.18
C LYS A 289 -26.04 39.46 10.67
N ILE A 290 -25.39 38.38 10.24
CA ILE A 290 -24.97 38.18 8.85
C ILE A 290 -26.17 37.87 7.94
N CYS A 291 -27.05 36.93 8.33
CA CYS A 291 -28.29 36.66 7.58
C CYS A 291 -29.22 37.88 7.54
N HIS A 292 -29.35 38.63 8.65
CA HIS A 292 -30.23 39.79 8.71
C HIS A 292 -29.76 40.92 7.77
N ILE A 293 -28.46 41.25 7.79
CA ILE A 293 -27.88 42.26 6.88
C ILE A 293 -27.99 41.81 5.42
N LYS A 294 -27.82 40.51 5.12
CA LYS A 294 -28.01 39.93 3.78
C LYS A 294 -29.48 39.79 3.36
N LYS A 295 -30.45 40.30 4.14
CA LYS A 295 -31.90 40.18 3.90
C LYS A 295 -32.41 38.74 3.78
N SER A 296 -31.67 37.75 4.29
CA SER A 296 -32.09 36.34 4.35
C SER A 296 -32.95 36.11 5.60
N TYR A 297 -34.04 36.88 5.72
CA TYR A 297 -34.79 37.03 6.96
C TYR A 297 -35.39 35.71 7.48
N SER A 298 -35.79 34.80 6.58
CA SER A 298 -36.32 33.48 6.91
C SER A 298 -35.30 32.54 7.57
N THR A 299 -34.00 32.79 7.41
CA THR A 299 -32.91 32.00 8.01
C THR A 299 -32.16 32.75 9.12
N ALA A 300 -32.57 33.98 9.42
CA ALA A 300 -31.84 34.85 10.35
C ALA A 300 -32.15 34.57 11.83
N LEU A 301 -33.35 34.08 12.18
CA LEU A 301 -33.80 33.99 13.57
C LEU A 301 -33.90 32.53 14.07
N TYR A 302 -33.33 32.27 15.24
CA TYR A 302 -33.30 30.95 15.89
C TYR A 302 -33.89 31.00 17.30
N ALA A 303 -34.80 30.09 17.63
CA ALA A 303 -35.30 29.95 19.00
C ALA A 303 -34.15 29.55 19.96
N SER A 304 -34.02 30.25 21.09
CA SER A 304 -32.84 30.21 21.95
C SER A 304 -33.14 29.70 23.36
N SER A 305 -33.12 28.38 23.52
CA SER A 305 -32.94 27.71 24.83
C SER A 305 -31.47 27.60 25.25
N GLY A 306 -30.53 27.72 24.31
CA GLY A 306 -29.08 27.64 24.52
C GLY A 306 -28.28 28.10 23.30
N THR A 307 -26.94 28.10 23.40
CA THR A 307 -26.06 28.74 22.41
C THR A 307 -25.64 27.83 21.24
N ALA A 308 -25.81 26.51 21.36
CA ALA A 308 -25.31 25.53 20.39
C ALA A 308 -25.92 25.64 18.98
N HIS A 309 -27.19 26.06 18.85
CA HIS A 309 -27.84 26.21 17.54
C HIS A 309 -27.25 27.40 16.76
N ALA A 310 -27.01 28.53 17.43
CA ALA A 310 -26.35 29.68 16.85
C ALA A 310 -24.90 29.37 16.43
N ALA A 311 -24.14 28.69 17.28
CA ALA A 311 -22.78 28.23 16.96
C ALA A 311 -22.74 27.33 15.72
N ARG A 312 -23.65 26.36 15.63
CA ARG A 312 -23.77 25.43 14.49
C ARG A 312 -24.21 26.15 13.21
N HIS A 313 -25.08 27.15 13.32
CA HIS A 313 -25.48 28.01 12.20
C HIS A 313 -24.30 28.83 11.67
N LEU A 314 -23.57 29.52 12.56
CA LEU A 314 -22.38 30.31 12.22
C LEU A 314 -21.32 29.46 11.50
N LEU A 315 -21.08 28.22 11.96
CA LEU A 315 -20.16 27.29 11.31
C LEU A 315 -20.66 26.80 9.95
N ARG A 316 -21.94 26.41 9.82
CA ARG A 316 -22.47 25.81 8.57
C ARG A 316 -22.79 26.82 7.47
N GLN A 317 -23.33 27.98 7.83
CA GLN A 317 -23.84 28.97 6.87
C GLN A 317 -22.86 30.12 6.64
N HIS A 318 -21.93 30.36 7.58
CA HIS A 318 -20.99 31.48 7.52
C HIS A 318 -19.53 31.05 7.70
N GLN A 319 -19.26 29.76 7.94
CA GLN A 319 -17.92 29.18 8.14
C GLN A 319 -17.16 29.80 9.33
N ILE A 320 -17.87 30.35 10.33
CA ILE A 320 -17.28 30.98 11.52
C ILE A 320 -17.29 30.00 12.70
N ALA A 321 -16.12 29.76 13.29
CA ALA A 321 -15.95 28.95 14.49
C ALA A 321 -15.63 29.79 15.76
N GLU A 322 -15.51 29.13 16.91
CA GLU A 322 -15.20 29.76 18.21
C GLU A 322 -13.82 30.47 18.24
N SER A 323 -12.87 30.02 17.40
CA SER A 323 -11.58 30.70 17.19
C SER A 323 -11.68 32.05 16.47
N GLY A 324 -12.84 32.38 15.90
CA GLY A 324 -13.07 33.63 15.16
C GLY A 324 -12.68 33.56 13.68
N GLU A 325 -12.05 32.49 13.23
CA GLU A 325 -11.64 32.31 11.84
C GLU A 325 -12.83 31.98 10.93
N ARG A 326 -12.86 32.59 9.74
CA ARG A 326 -13.63 32.08 8.61
C ARG A 326 -12.84 30.94 7.99
N ILE A 327 -13.41 29.74 7.91
CA ILE A 327 -12.76 28.58 7.29
C ILE A 327 -12.86 28.68 5.76
N SER A 328 -12.15 29.66 5.18
CA SER A 328 -11.93 29.76 3.74
C SER A 328 -10.91 28.71 3.30
N GLY A 329 -11.40 27.51 2.97
CA GLY A 329 -10.69 26.50 2.20
C GLY A 329 -9.30 26.10 2.70
N LEU A 330 -9.23 25.08 3.55
CA LEU A 330 -8.01 24.27 3.71
C LEU A 330 -7.73 23.54 2.39
N LYS A 331 -6.99 24.20 1.50
CA LYS A 331 -6.53 23.67 0.21
C LYS A 331 -5.60 22.49 0.45
N THR A 332 -6.01 21.29 0.05
CA THR A 332 -5.12 20.12 0.02
C THR A 332 -4.35 20.05 -1.30
N PRO A 333 -3.21 19.33 -1.37
CA PRO A 333 -2.30 19.36 -2.53
C PRO A 333 -2.91 18.95 -3.88
N PHE A 334 -4.05 18.28 -3.90
CA PHE A 334 -4.74 17.86 -5.12
C PHE A 334 -5.55 18.99 -5.80
N SER A 335 -5.77 20.11 -5.12
CA SER A 335 -6.53 21.25 -5.68
C SER A 335 -5.72 22.16 -6.63
N LEU A 336 -4.42 21.91 -6.80
CA LEU A 336 -3.56 22.61 -7.76
C LEU A 336 -3.30 21.81 -9.06
N ALA A 337 -3.60 20.51 -9.09
CA ALA A 337 -3.25 19.60 -10.19
C ALA A 337 -4.23 19.62 -11.39
N SER A 338 -5.17 20.56 -11.43
CA SER A 338 -6.17 20.73 -12.51
C SER A 338 -6.03 22.05 -13.29
N GLY A 339 -4.89 22.75 -13.13
CA GLY A 339 -4.65 24.11 -13.65
C GLY A 339 -3.92 24.23 -15.00
N SER A 340 -3.52 23.13 -15.64
CA SER A 340 -2.93 23.10 -17.00
C SER A 340 -2.86 21.63 -17.45
N THR A 341 -3.51 21.17 -18.52
CA THR A 341 -3.50 21.76 -19.86
C THR A 341 -4.87 21.75 -20.55
N SER A 342 -5.22 22.88 -21.14
CA SER A 342 -6.26 22.98 -22.17
C SER A 342 -5.66 22.92 -23.58
N SER A 343 -6.44 22.39 -24.53
CA SER A 343 -6.16 22.36 -25.99
C SER A 343 -5.12 21.29 -26.44
N SER A 344 -5.25 20.63 -27.59
CA SER A 344 -6.18 20.85 -28.73
C SER A 344 -6.60 19.53 -29.42
N PHE A 345 -7.91 19.26 -29.49
CA PHE A 345 -8.61 18.82 -30.70
C PHE A 345 -10.11 19.13 -30.55
N SER A 346 -10.72 19.62 -31.63
CA SER A 346 -11.88 20.54 -31.56
C SER A 346 -13.23 19.83 -31.87
N PRO A 347 -14.41 20.51 -31.91
CA PRO A 347 -15.57 19.98 -31.20
C PRO A 347 -16.76 19.58 -32.11
N ALA A 348 -17.42 18.47 -31.79
CA ALA A 348 -18.73 18.13 -32.33
C ALA A 348 -19.77 18.04 -31.20
N SER A 349 -20.76 18.94 -31.24
CA SER A 349 -21.98 18.94 -30.42
C SER A 349 -21.82 18.82 -28.89
N GLN A 350 -21.46 19.94 -28.23
CA GLN A 350 -21.96 20.24 -26.89
C GLN A 350 -22.99 21.37 -26.97
N LEU A 351 -24.27 21.02 -26.82
CA LEU A 351 -25.32 21.97 -26.45
C LEU A 351 -25.32 22.11 -24.92
N PRO A 352 -25.44 23.33 -24.36
CA PRO A 352 -25.47 23.52 -22.92
C PRO A 352 -26.84 23.13 -22.37
N LEU A 353 -26.90 22.08 -21.54
CA LEU A 353 -28.10 21.72 -20.80
C LEU A 353 -28.35 22.72 -19.67
N GLN A 354 -28.99 23.84 -20.03
CA GLN A 354 -29.66 24.73 -19.09
C GLN A 354 -30.71 23.96 -18.27
N GLN A 355 -30.91 24.42 -17.04
CA GLN A 355 -31.98 23.98 -16.17
C GLN A 355 -33.34 24.24 -16.83
N GLN A 356 -34.13 23.18 -17.07
CA GLN A 356 -35.59 23.29 -17.14
C GLN A 356 -36.24 22.13 -16.37
N THR A 357 -36.56 22.40 -15.11
CA THR A 357 -37.70 21.77 -14.45
C THR A 357 -38.98 22.40 -15.00
N ASN A 358 -39.85 21.63 -15.67
CA ASN A 358 -41.26 22.02 -15.81
C ASN A 358 -42.06 21.53 -14.58
N LEU A 359 -43.07 22.29 -14.18
CA LEU A 359 -43.76 22.12 -12.89
C LEU A 359 -44.45 20.74 -12.78
N GLY A 360 -44.19 20.02 -11.69
CA GLY A 360 -44.99 18.87 -11.27
C GLY A 360 -44.24 17.85 -10.41
N TYR A 361 -44.80 17.56 -9.22
CA TYR A 361 -44.46 16.46 -8.32
C TYR A 361 -43.08 16.45 -7.62
N GLN A 362 -43.12 16.66 -6.29
CA GLN A 362 -42.08 16.17 -5.39
C GLN A 362 -42.19 14.65 -5.22
N ILE A 363 -41.05 13.96 -5.21
CA ILE A 363 -40.88 12.71 -4.47
C ILE A 363 -39.65 12.92 -3.56
N GLY A 364 -39.90 13.19 -2.29
CA GLY A 364 -38.83 13.15 -1.28
C GLY A 364 -38.44 11.71 -0.99
N SER A 365 -37.19 11.49 -0.60
CA SER A 365 -36.85 10.31 0.20
C SER A 365 -36.40 10.77 1.57
N HIS A 366 -36.94 10.11 2.60
CA HIS A 366 -36.49 10.26 3.97
C HIS A 366 -35.14 9.54 4.13
N PHE A 367 -34.27 10.07 4.99
CA PHE A 367 -33.02 9.42 5.41
C PHE A 367 -33.20 8.97 6.86
N ASP A 368 -33.04 7.68 7.13
CA ASP A 368 -33.20 7.10 8.47
C ASP A 368 -31.82 6.97 9.15
N GLU A 369 -31.65 7.71 10.24
CA GLU A 369 -30.37 7.81 10.93
C GLU A 369 -30.03 6.57 11.76
N GLU A 370 -31.01 5.82 12.27
CA GLU A 370 -30.74 4.57 12.99
C GLU A 370 -30.46 3.43 12.02
N SER A 371 -31.25 3.36 10.94
CA SER A 371 -31.05 2.40 9.86
C SER A 371 -29.66 2.57 9.22
N TRP A 372 -29.27 3.79 8.83
CA TRP A 372 -27.94 4.03 8.22
C TRP A 372 -26.77 3.63 9.14
N LYS A 373 -26.87 3.93 10.45
CA LYS A 373 -25.83 3.53 11.43
C LYS A 373 -25.70 2.01 11.55
N ALA A 374 -26.77 1.25 11.31
CA ALA A 374 -26.74 -0.21 11.40
C ALA A 374 -25.89 -0.89 10.30
N ARG A 375 -26.11 -0.72 8.96
CA ARG A 375 -25.18 -1.31 7.94
C ARG A 375 -23.77 -0.75 8.07
N PHE A 376 -23.61 0.45 8.63
CA PHE A 376 -22.27 1.01 8.83
C PHE A 376 -21.49 0.19 9.87
N VAL A 377 -22.07 -0.07 11.04
CA VAL A 377 -21.48 -0.98 12.06
C VAL A 377 -21.33 -2.41 11.53
N ASP A 378 -22.34 -2.87 10.81
CA ASP A 378 -22.37 -4.19 10.16
C ASP A 378 -21.32 -4.38 9.05
N TRP A 379 -21.06 -3.35 8.23
CA TRP A 379 -19.99 -3.34 7.23
C TRP A 379 -18.62 -3.43 7.92
N ILE A 380 -18.47 -2.73 9.05
CA ILE A 380 -17.25 -2.79 9.86
C ILE A 380 -17.02 -4.21 10.38
N ILE A 381 -18.07 -4.89 10.84
CA ILE A 381 -18.00 -6.26 11.37
C ILE A 381 -17.80 -7.31 10.26
N VAL A 382 -18.46 -7.18 9.11
CA VAL A 382 -18.47 -8.20 8.05
C VAL A 382 -17.22 -8.17 7.17
N GLU A 383 -16.67 -6.98 6.89
CA GLU A 383 -15.44 -6.82 6.09
C GLU A 383 -14.17 -6.72 6.97
N ASP A 384 -14.27 -7.12 8.25
CA ASP A 384 -13.21 -7.09 9.29
C ASP A 384 -12.45 -5.74 9.35
N VAL A 385 -13.20 -4.64 9.25
CA VAL A 385 -12.67 -3.28 9.18
C VAL A 385 -12.26 -2.84 10.59
N THR A 386 -11.00 -2.44 10.76
CA THR A 386 -10.55 -1.99 12.08
C THR A 386 -11.28 -0.70 12.51
N PHE A 387 -11.49 -0.51 13.82
CA PHE A 387 -12.13 0.70 14.35
C PHE A 387 -11.45 2.02 13.94
N ARG A 388 -10.15 1.99 13.60
CA ARG A 388 -9.40 3.15 13.05
C ARG A 388 -9.75 3.43 11.58
N GLN A 389 -10.00 2.42 10.76
CA GLN A 389 -10.47 2.59 9.38
C GLN A 389 -11.94 3.05 9.35
N ALA A 390 -12.78 2.44 10.19
CA ALA A 390 -14.20 2.77 10.39
C ALA A 390 -14.46 4.23 10.77
N SER A 391 -13.57 4.83 11.56
CA SER A 391 -13.67 6.22 12.03
C SER A 391 -12.82 7.21 11.22
N GLY A 392 -12.12 6.70 10.20
CA GLY A 392 -11.08 7.40 9.45
C GLY A 392 -11.59 8.60 8.65
N GLU A 393 -10.79 9.67 8.64
CA GLU A 393 -11.14 10.93 8.00
C GLU A 393 -11.37 10.80 6.49
N ARG A 394 -10.61 9.92 5.82
CA ARG A 394 -10.77 9.61 4.39
C ARG A 394 -12.10 8.95 4.04
N LEU A 395 -12.63 8.08 4.91
CA LEU A 395 -13.96 7.48 4.74
C LEU A 395 -15.06 8.53 4.94
N ARG A 396 -14.88 9.41 5.94
CA ARG A 396 -15.76 10.54 6.21
C ARG A 396 -15.81 11.51 5.01
N TRP A 397 -14.71 11.71 4.29
CA TRP A 397 -14.65 12.47 3.03
C TRP A 397 -15.33 11.75 1.86
N LEU A 398 -15.12 10.43 1.71
CA LEU A 398 -15.73 9.63 0.64
C LEU A 398 -17.27 9.67 0.70
N ILE A 399 -17.82 9.59 1.92
CA ILE A 399 -19.27 9.70 2.17
C ILE A 399 -19.77 11.14 1.97
N ALA A 400 -19.00 12.15 2.38
CA ALA A 400 -19.39 13.55 2.24
C ALA A 400 -19.45 14.03 0.77
N ASN A 401 -18.66 13.44 -0.13
CA ASN A 401 -18.59 13.87 -1.54
C ASN A 401 -19.78 13.42 -2.41
N GLY A 402 -20.69 12.57 -1.90
CA GLY A 402 -21.79 12.00 -2.70
C GLY A 402 -23.14 12.74 -2.62
N GLY A 403 -23.27 13.73 -1.75
CA GLY A 403 -24.52 14.47 -1.55
C GLY A 403 -25.71 13.65 -1.02
N GLU A 404 -26.89 14.25 -0.98
CA GLU A 404 -28.12 13.66 -0.40
C GLU A 404 -28.60 12.40 -1.15
N LEU A 405 -28.23 12.24 -2.43
CA LEU A 405 -28.60 11.05 -3.19
C LEU A 405 -27.73 9.83 -2.85
N ALA A 406 -26.44 10.03 -2.54
CA ALA A 406 -25.56 8.93 -2.19
C ALA A 406 -25.83 8.38 -0.78
N SER A 407 -26.27 9.21 0.18
CA SER A 407 -26.61 8.69 1.51
C SER A 407 -27.84 7.77 1.49
N ARG A 408 -28.70 7.89 0.47
CA ARG A 408 -29.86 7.01 0.19
C ARG A 408 -29.49 5.72 -0.53
N LEU A 409 -28.30 5.65 -1.12
CA LEU A 409 -27.73 4.47 -1.78
C LEU A 409 -26.74 3.72 -0.87
N LEU A 410 -26.24 4.40 0.17
CA LEU A 410 -25.52 3.73 1.25
C LEU A 410 -26.48 2.78 1.95
N PRO A 411 -26.02 1.56 2.26
CA PRO A 411 -26.96 0.54 2.69
C PRO A 411 -27.11 0.64 4.26
N GLU A 412 -28.18 0.05 4.89
CA GLU A 412 -28.66 0.11 6.31
C GLU A 412 -28.66 -1.18 7.30
N HIS A 413 -28.25 -2.42 6.93
CA HIS A 413 -28.10 -3.73 7.67
C HIS A 413 -27.26 -4.83 6.91
N HIS A 414 -26.24 -5.50 7.47
CA HIS A 414 -25.21 -6.31 6.73
C HIS A 414 -25.76 -7.22 5.61
N THR A 415 -26.92 -7.85 5.85
CA THR A 415 -27.58 -8.81 4.95
C THR A 415 -27.79 -8.30 3.53
N THR A 416 -27.98 -7.00 3.31
CA THR A 416 -28.09 -6.43 1.96
C THR A 416 -26.74 -6.38 1.24
N ILE A 417 -25.64 -6.10 1.94
CA ILE A 417 -24.28 -6.23 1.36
C ILE A 417 -24.04 -7.69 0.99
N CYS A 418 -24.38 -8.64 1.87
CA CYS A 418 -24.30 -10.07 1.57
C CYS A 418 -25.17 -10.47 0.35
N SER A 419 -26.36 -9.88 0.21
CA SER A 419 -27.25 -10.12 -0.95
C SER A 419 -26.67 -9.54 -2.25
N TRP A 420 -26.07 -8.34 -2.20
CA TRP A 420 -25.39 -7.72 -3.34
C TRP A 420 -24.15 -8.49 -3.75
N ILE A 421 -23.33 -8.94 -2.79
CA ILE A 421 -22.18 -9.82 -3.03
C ILE A 421 -22.64 -11.14 -3.66
N ARG A 422 -23.68 -11.79 -3.13
CA ARG A 422 -24.26 -13.02 -3.73
C ARG A 422 -24.76 -12.77 -5.15
N ARG A 423 -25.51 -11.70 -5.41
CA ARG A 423 -26.02 -11.38 -6.76
C ARG A 423 -24.89 -11.08 -7.76
N SER A 424 -23.86 -10.35 -7.31
CA SER A 424 -22.65 -10.08 -8.09
C SER A 424 -21.86 -11.35 -8.36
N PHE A 425 -21.77 -12.25 -7.38
CA PHE A 425 -21.16 -13.58 -7.54
C PHE A 425 -21.93 -14.43 -8.55
N GLU A 426 -23.25 -14.58 -8.42
CA GLU A 426 -24.08 -15.34 -9.37
C GLU A 426 -23.93 -14.78 -10.81
N SER A 427 -24.03 -13.46 -10.98
CA SER A 427 -23.84 -12.79 -12.27
C SER A 427 -22.44 -13.03 -12.87
N ARG A 428 -21.38 -12.89 -12.07
CA ARG A 428 -20.00 -13.15 -12.51
C ARG A 428 -19.71 -14.63 -12.72
N ARG A 429 -20.38 -15.54 -11.99
CA ARG A 429 -20.22 -17.00 -12.15
C ARG A 429 -20.61 -17.43 -13.55
N HIS A 430 -21.65 -16.83 -14.14
CA HIS A 430 -21.99 -17.10 -15.55
C HIS A 430 -20.87 -16.69 -16.52
N ILE A 431 -20.23 -15.54 -16.30
CA ILE A 431 -19.08 -15.08 -17.10
C ILE A 431 -17.89 -16.05 -16.96
N ILE A 432 -17.62 -16.52 -15.74
CA ILE A 432 -16.56 -17.53 -15.49
C ILE A 432 -16.92 -18.87 -16.12
N ALA A 433 -18.16 -19.33 -16.02
CA ALA A 433 -18.62 -20.57 -16.64
C ALA A 433 -18.51 -20.52 -18.17
N GLU A 434 -18.87 -19.39 -18.79
CA GLU A 434 -18.66 -19.17 -20.22
C GLU A 434 -17.17 -19.18 -20.58
N LEU A 435 -16.31 -18.45 -19.85
CA LEU A 435 -14.86 -18.41 -20.08
C LEU A 435 -14.21 -19.81 -19.98
N VAL A 436 -14.63 -20.60 -18.99
CA VAL A 436 -14.16 -21.98 -18.76
C VAL A 436 -14.70 -22.94 -19.84
N LYS A 437 -15.98 -22.86 -20.19
CA LYS A 437 -16.60 -23.63 -21.28
C LYS A 437 -15.93 -23.34 -22.62
N ASN A 438 -15.52 -22.09 -22.84
CA ASN A 438 -14.81 -21.62 -24.01
C ASN A 438 -13.29 -21.85 -23.98
N ALA A 439 -12.73 -22.47 -22.94
CA ALA A 439 -11.30 -22.80 -22.86
C ALA A 439 -10.82 -23.60 -24.10
N LYS A 440 -9.68 -23.17 -24.65
CA LYS A 440 -9.02 -23.78 -25.83
C LYS A 440 -8.15 -24.98 -25.45
N SER A 441 -7.59 -24.98 -24.24
CA SER A 441 -6.89 -26.13 -23.66
C SER A 441 -7.83 -26.97 -22.78
N SER A 442 -7.34 -28.12 -22.32
CA SER A 442 -7.84 -28.75 -21.09
C SER A 442 -7.75 -27.77 -19.92
N VAL A 443 -8.61 -27.97 -18.92
CA VAL A 443 -8.62 -27.23 -17.67
C VAL A 443 -7.94 -28.07 -16.60
N HIS A 444 -6.77 -27.61 -16.16
CA HIS A 444 -6.02 -28.21 -15.07
C HIS A 444 -6.54 -27.62 -13.75
N ILE A 445 -6.63 -28.42 -12.70
CA ILE A 445 -7.17 -28.00 -11.41
C ILE A 445 -6.05 -28.00 -10.36
N SER A 446 -5.98 -26.99 -9.51
CA SER A 446 -5.34 -27.12 -8.20
C SER A 446 -6.40 -27.01 -7.13
N PHE A 447 -6.22 -27.73 -6.02
CA PHE A 447 -7.00 -27.48 -4.83
C PHE A 447 -6.15 -27.63 -3.57
N ASP A 448 -6.48 -26.81 -2.57
CA ASP A 448 -5.83 -26.78 -1.27
C ASP A 448 -6.90 -26.77 -0.16
N LEU A 449 -6.60 -27.46 0.95
CA LEU A 449 -7.50 -27.64 2.08
C LEU A 449 -6.87 -27.05 3.34
N TRP A 450 -7.51 -26.06 3.94
CA TRP A 450 -7.04 -25.46 5.18
C TRP A 450 -8.17 -25.31 6.20
N THR A 451 -7.81 -25.42 7.48
CA THR A 451 -8.64 -24.97 8.59
C THR A 451 -8.41 -23.47 8.81
N ALA A 452 -9.45 -22.67 8.60
CA ALA A 452 -9.42 -21.24 8.86
C ALA A 452 -9.45 -20.95 10.39
N SER A 453 -9.18 -19.70 10.77
CA SER A 453 -9.14 -19.25 12.17
C SER A 453 -10.45 -19.46 12.93
N ASN A 454 -11.58 -19.53 12.23
CA ASN A 454 -12.91 -19.84 12.76
C ASN A 454 -13.17 -21.37 12.89
N ALA A 455 -12.13 -22.19 12.80
CA ALA A 455 -12.16 -23.66 12.82
C ALA A 455 -12.98 -24.32 11.69
N PHE A 456 -13.41 -23.57 10.67
CA PHE A 456 -14.06 -24.14 9.49
C PHE A 456 -13.00 -24.57 8.46
N ASN A 457 -13.27 -25.69 7.79
CA ASN A 457 -12.39 -26.23 6.76
C ASN A 457 -12.88 -25.76 5.40
N TYR A 458 -12.01 -25.14 4.62
CA TYR A 458 -12.31 -24.66 3.28
C TYR A 458 -11.41 -25.33 2.27
N LEU A 459 -12.01 -25.75 1.16
CA LEU A 459 -11.34 -26.28 -0.01
C LEU A 459 -11.35 -25.20 -1.08
N GLY A 460 -10.21 -24.59 -1.36
CA GLY A 460 -10.09 -23.68 -2.50
C GLY A 460 -9.81 -24.50 -3.76
N THR A 461 -10.62 -24.36 -4.81
CA THR A 461 -10.46 -25.06 -6.10
C THR A 461 -10.25 -24.05 -7.22
N VAL A 462 -9.10 -24.11 -7.88
CA VAL A 462 -8.67 -23.15 -8.92
C VAL A 462 -8.48 -23.89 -10.25
N GLY A 463 -9.07 -23.35 -11.32
CA GLY A 463 -8.89 -23.81 -12.69
C GLY A 463 -7.79 -23.02 -13.39
N HIS A 464 -6.94 -23.73 -14.12
CA HIS A 464 -5.80 -23.22 -14.89
C HIS A 464 -5.93 -23.68 -16.34
N PHE A 465 -6.04 -22.74 -17.28
CA PHE A 465 -6.29 -23.05 -18.69
C PHE A 465 -5.83 -21.93 -19.63
N VAL A 466 -5.89 -22.21 -20.93
CA VAL A 466 -5.71 -21.22 -22.00
C VAL A 466 -7.08 -20.91 -22.62
N ASP A 467 -7.43 -19.63 -22.70
CA ASP A 467 -8.70 -19.17 -23.27
C ASP A 467 -8.67 -19.11 -24.82
N GLN A 468 -9.75 -18.59 -25.41
CA GLN A 468 -9.87 -18.42 -26.87
C GLN A 468 -8.84 -17.42 -27.45
N GLU A 469 -8.43 -16.42 -26.67
CA GLU A 469 -7.41 -15.41 -27.04
C GLU A 469 -5.98 -15.99 -26.99
N GLY A 470 -5.81 -17.22 -26.49
CA GLY A 470 -4.50 -17.84 -26.28
C GLY A 470 -3.81 -17.41 -24.98
N LYS A 471 -4.54 -16.74 -24.08
CA LYS A 471 -4.01 -16.24 -22.82
C LYS A 471 -4.22 -17.24 -21.68
N LYS A 472 -3.18 -17.42 -20.85
CA LYS A 472 -3.29 -18.19 -19.60
C LYS A 472 -4.27 -17.51 -18.65
N ARG A 473 -5.22 -18.28 -18.10
CA ARG A 473 -6.14 -17.87 -17.05
C ARG A 473 -5.96 -18.79 -15.84
N ASP A 474 -5.94 -18.18 -14.66
CA ASP A 474 -6.01 -18.82 -13.35
C ASP A 474 -7.26 -18.28 -12.66
N VAL A 475 -8.24 -19.13 -12.35
CA VAL A 475 -9.56 -18.70 -11.88
C VAL A 475 -10.03 -19.57 -10.71
N LEU A 476 -10.41 -18.93 -9.60
CA LEU A 476 -11.07 -19.62 -8.48
C LEU A 476 -12.45 -20.10 -8.94
N LEU A 477 -12.62 -21.42 -9.04
CA LEU A 477 -13.88 -22.07 -9.43
C LEU A 477 -14.79 -22.26 -8.22
N GLY A 478 -14.22 -22.69 -7.09
CA GLY A 478 -14.98 -22.99 -5.88
C GLY A 478 -14.20 -22.68 -4.60
N LEU A 479 -14.96 -22.38 -3.54
CA LEU A 479 -14.49 -22.32 -2.17
C LEU A 479 -15.47 -23.04 -1.21
N PRO A 480 -15.86 -24.31 -1.49
CA PRO A 480 -16.77 -25.04 -0.61
C PRO A 480 -16.19 -25.21 0.81
N ARG A 481 -17.09 -25.16 1.80
CA ARG A 481 -16.79 -25.55 3.18
C ARG A 481 -16.92 -27.07 3.30
N ILE A 482 -15.83 -27.75 3.69
CA ILE A 482 -15.88 -29.19 3.96
C ILE A 482 -16.49 -29.43 5.35
N ILE A 483 -17.45 -30.36 5.39
CA ILE A 483 -18.08 -30.87 6.60
C ILE A 483 -17.73 -32.35 6.74
N GLY A 484 -17.43 -32.81 7.96
CA GLY A 484 -17.03 -34.19 8.23
C GLY A 484 -15.51 -34.44 8.10
N PRO A 485 -15.09 -35.72 8.01
CA PRO A 485 -13.68 -36.11 7.98
C PRO A 485 -12.91 -35.54 6.78
N HIS A 486 -11.61 -35.29 6.93
CA HIS A 486 -10.71 -34.91 5.82
C HIS A 486 -10.22 -36.13 5.03
N SER A 487 -11.13 -37.08 4.76
CA SER A 487 -10.82 -38.26 3.94
C SER A 487 -10.81 -37.89 2.45
N GLY A 488 -10.12 -38.68 1.64
CA GLY A 488 -10.02 -38.40 0.21
C GLY A 488 -11.39 -38.44 -0.49
N GLU A 489 -12.24 -39.38 -0.09
CA GLU A 489 -13.59 -39.58 -0.61
C GLU A 489 -14.49 -38.36 -0.34
N ASN A 490 -14.38 -37.76 0.85
CA ASN A 490 -15.16 -36.57 1.21
C ASN A 490 -14.67 -35.32 0.46
N ILE A 491 -13.35 -35.17 0.29
CA ILE A 491 -12.77 -34.10 -0.54
C ILE A 491 -13.22 -34.28 -2.00
N ALA A 492 -13.20 -35.52 -2.52
CA ALA A 492 -13.61 -35.83 -3.88
C ALA A 492 -15.07 -35.47 -4.18
N TYR A 493 -15.98 -35.63 -3.21
CA TYR A 493 -17.37 -35.20 -3.37
C TYR A 493 -17.47 -33.68 -3.61
N HIS A 494 -16.80 -32.87 -2.79
CA HIS A 494 -16.79 -31.41 -2.96
C HIS A 494 -16.05 -30.95 -4.22
N VAL A 495 -14.97 -31.63 -4.63
CA VAL A 495 -14.31 -31.37 -5.92
C VAL A 495 -15.24 -31.70 -7.09
N LYS A 496 -15.98 -32.82 -7.00
CA LYS A 496 -16.99 -33.23 -7.99
C LYS A 496 -18.09 -32.19 -8.15
N GLU A 497 -18.64 -31.65 -7.04
CA GLU A 497 -19.64 -30.58 -7.08
C GLU A 497 -19.15 -29.37 -7.88
N VAL A 498 -17.89 -28.95 -7.69
CA VAL A 498 -17.28 -27.85 -8.46
C VAL A 498 -17.08 -28.24 -9.94
N ILE A 499 -16.61 -29.46 -10.24
CA ILE A 499 -16.43 -29.92 -11.63
C ILE A 499 -17.77 -29.95 -12.38
N ASP A 500 -18.83 -30.47 -11.75
CA ASP A 500 -20.17 -30.53 -12.33
C ASP A 500 -20.76 -29.13 -12.55
N GLN A 501 -20.58 -28.21 -11.58
CA GLN A 501 -21.09 -26.84 -11.64
C GLN A 501 -20.58 -26.03 -12.86
N TYR A 502 -19.41 -26.38 -13.39
CA TYR A 502 -18.81 -25.75 -14.57
C TYR A 502 -18.77 -26.69 -15.81
N GLU A 503 -19.51 -27.80 -15.79
CA GLU A 503 -19.57 -28.80 -16.88
C GLU A 503 -18.18 -29.32 -17.32
N LEU A 504 -17.22 -29.40 -16.39
CA LEU A 504 -15.80 -29.55 -16.70
C LEU A 504 -15.36 -30.96 -17.11
N GLY A 505 -16.18 -31.98 -16.88
CA GLY A 505 -15.78 -33.40 -16.89
C GLY A 505 -15.06 -33.88 -18.16
N SER A 506 -15.42 -33.36 -19.34
CA SER A 506 -14.78 -33.72 -20.63
C SER A 506 -13.54 -32.89 -20.97
N LYS A 507 -13.28 -31.80 -20.22
CA LYS A 507 -12.14 -30.89 -20.41
C LYS A 507 -11.07 -31.02 -19.33
N LEU A 508 -11.23 -31.91 -18.34
CA LEU A 508 -10.26 -32.07 -17.25
C LEU A 508 -8.86 -32.42 -17.76
N GLY A 509 -7.85 -31.78 -17.17
CA GLY A 509 -6.44 -32.01 -17.45
C GLY A 509 -5.68 -32.61 -16.27
N TYR A 510 -4.77 -31.83 -15.69
CA TYR A 510 -3.87 -32.25 -14.60
C TYR A 510 -4.36 -31.67 -13.27
N PHE A 511 -4.06 -32.34 -12.16
CA PHE A 511 -4.41 -31.96 -10.80
C PHE A 511 -3.12 -31.63 -10.01
N MET A 512 -2.89 -30.37 -9.68
CA MET A 512 -1.72 -29.94 -8.90
C MET A 512 -2.06 -29.85 -7.42
N LEU A 513 -1.57 -30.81 -6.63
CA LEU A 513 -1.94 -31.01 -5.22
C LEU A 513 -0.69 -31.12 -4.33
N ASP A 514 -0.83 -30.87 -3.03
CA ASP A 514 0.23 -31.06 -2.04
C ASP A 514 0.61 -32.56 -1.87
N ASN A 515 1.48 -32.92 -0.91
CA ASN A 515 1.89 -34.32 -0.72
C ASN A 515 1.00 -35.12 0.26
N ALA A 516 -0.17 -34.63 0.66
CA ALA A 516 -1.09 -35.38 1.53
C ALA A 516 -1.55 -36.70 0.86
N LYS A 517 -1.68 -37.76 1.67
CA LYS A 517 -2.19 -39.07 1.25
C LYS A 517 -3.68 -39.06 0.93
N SER A 518 -4.46 -38.21 1.60
CA SER A 518 -5.89 -37.99 1.31
C SER A 518 -6.10 -37.56 -0.15
N ASN A 519 -5.15 -36.83 -0.73
CA ASN A 519 -5.20 -36.41 -2.13
C ASN A 519 -4.96 -37.55 -3.13
N ASP A 520 -4.33 -38.67 -2.73
CA ASP A 520 -4.26 -39.89 -3.57
C ASP A 520 -5.66 -40.53 -3.63
N ALA A 521 -6.25 -40.83 -2.45
CA ALA A 521 -7.60 -41.40 -2.34
C ALA A 521 -8.71 -40.49 -2.95
N CYS A 522 -8.52 -39.17 -2.90
CA CYS A 522 -9.41 -38.21 -3.56
C CYS A 522 -9.43 -38.41 -5.08
N LEU A 523 -8.26 -38.51 -5.70
CA LEU A 523 -8.17 -38.71 -7.15
C LEU A 523 -8.68 -40.09 -7.55
N GLU A 524 -8.35 -41.15 -6.80
CA GLU A 524 -8.90 -42.51 -7.00
C GLU A 524 -10.43 -42.55 -6.96
N THR A 525 -11.05 -41.70 -6.12
CA THR A 525 -12.51 -41.56 -6.05
C THR A 525 -13.04 -40.81 -7.28
N LEU A 526 -12.39 -39.73 -7.72
CA LEU A 526 -12.82 -38.91 -8.87
C LEU A 526 -12.84 -39.68 -10.21
N ILE A 527 -11.94 -40.66 -10.42
CA ILE A 527 -11.95 -41.53 -11.62
C ILE A 527 -13.31 -42.22 -11.82
N ARG A 528 -14.03 -42.53 -10.73
CA ARG A 528 -15.32 -43.23 -10.78
C ARG A 528 -16.42 -42.38 -11.42
N TRP A 529 -16.21 -41.08 -11.57
CA TRP A 529 -17.17 -40.14 -12.14
C TRP A 529 -16.68 -39.46 -13.42
N PHE A 530 -15.37 -39.32 -13.62
CA PHE A 530 -14.79 -38.61 -14.76
C PHE A 530 -13.72 -39.45 -15.48
N PRO A 531 -13.68 -39.45 -16.84
CA PRO A 531 -12.74 -40.24 -17.61
C PRO A 531 -11.32 -39.65 -17.55
N MET A 532 -10.54 -40.05 -16.54
CA MET A 532 -9.21 -39.50 -16.26
C MET A 532 -8.18 -40.60 -15.90
N ASP A 533 -6.93 -40.42 -16.33
CA ASP A 533 -5.79 -41.30 -16.01
C ASP A 533 -5.00 -40.75 -14.81
N VAL A 534 -5.31 -41.20 -13.59
CA VAL A 534 -4.69 -40.66 -12.36
C VAL A 534 -3.18 -40.88 -12.27
N ASN A 535 -2.64 -41.92 -12.90
CA ASN A 535 -1.18 -42.15 -12.92
C ASN A 535 -0.43 -41.05 -13.69
N ARG A 536 -1.11 -40.36 -14.60
CA ARG A 536 -0.57 -39.22 -15.35
C ARG A 536 -1.13 -37.89 -14.85
N CYS A 537 -2.36 -37.85 -14.33
CA CYS A 537 -3.06 -36.61 -14.01
C CYS A 537 -2.54 -35.90 -12.75
N ARG A 538 -1.90 -36.54 -11.77
CA ARG A 538 -1.43 -35.84 -10.55
C ARG A 538 -0.05 -35.18 -10.72
N LEU A 539 -0.01 -33.86 -10.54
CA LEU A 539 1.21 -33.09 -10.29
C LEU A 539 1.35 -32.82 -8.78
N ARG A 540 2.58 -32.86 -8.27
CA ARG A 540 2.91 -32.59 -6.86
C ARG A 540 3.31 -31.12 -6.71
N CYS A 541 2.79 -30.44 -5.69
CA CYS A 541 3.04 -29.01 -5.45
C CYS A 541 4.52 -28.75 -5.16
N ILE A 542 5.19 -28.02 -6.05
CA ILE A 542 6.63 -27.72 -5.94
C ILE A 542 6.95 -26.91 -4.68
N GLY A 543 6.10 -25.96 -4.28
CA GLY A 543 6.27 -25.20 -3.03
C GLY A 543 6.23 -26.08 -1.78
N HIS A 544 5.33 -27.07 -1.77
CA HIS A 544 5.28 -28.07 -0.70
C HIS A 544 6.53 -28.96 -0.69
N ILE A 545 7.04 -29.39 -1.87
CA ILE A 545 8.28 -30.16 -1.97
C ILE A 545 9.47 -29.36 -1.44
N ILE A 546 9.62 -28.08 -1.83
CA ILE A 546 10.69 -27.20 -1.34
C ILE A 546 10.60 -27.05 0.18
N ASN A 547 9.40 -26.83 0.74
CA ASN A 547 9.19 -26.78 2.18
C ASN A 547 9.60 -28.10 2.87
N LEU A 548 9.28 -29.27 2.31
CA LEU A 548 9.75 -30.56 2.85
C LEU A 548 11.28 -30.69 2.82
N VAL A 549 11.94 -30.27 1.73
CA VAL A 549 13.41 -30.26 1.61
C VAL A 549 14.03 -29.35 2.67
N VAL A 550 13.56 -28.11 2.79
CA VAL A 550 14.03 -27.16 3.81
C VAL A 550 13.84 -27.73 5.22
N ARG A 551 12.69 -28.32 5.53
CA ARG A 551 12.45 -28.95 6.85
C ARG A 551 13.34 -30.16 7.11
N ALA A 552 13.69 -30.94 6.09
CA ALA A 552 14.65 -32.04 6.20
C ALA A 552 16.08 -31.54 6.45
N VAL A 553 16.49 -30.43 5.83
CA VAL A 553 17.78 -29.76 6.08
C VAL A 553 17.85 -29.22 7.52
N LEU A 554 16.79 -28.54 8.00
CA LEU A 554 16.79 -27.89 9.31
C LEU A 554 16.65 -28.86 10.49
N PHE A 555 15.90 -29.97 10.32
CA PHE A 555 15.58 -30.90 11.41
C PHE A 555 16.19 -32.30 11.26
N GLY A 556 16.90 -32.57 10.17
CA GLY A 556 17.50 -33.86 9.85
C GLY A 556 16.48 -34.92 9.42
N SER A 557 16.92 -36.18 9.40
CA SER A 557 16.03 -37.32 9.15
C SER A 557 14.97 -37.48 10.25
N ASN A 558 13.86 -38.15 9.91
CA ASN A 558 12.75 -38.46 10.82
C ASN A 558 11.92 -37.25 11.33
N VAL A 559 11.79 -36.18 10.55
CA VAL A 559 10.90 -35.02 10.87
C VAL A 559 9.49 -35.46 11.29
N SER A 560 8.91 -36.45 10.59
CA SER A 560 7.57 -36.97 10.90
C SER A 560 7.45 -37.66 12.27
N LYS A 561 8.54 -38.29 12.75
CA LYS A 561 8.62 -38.91 14.08
C LYS A 561 8.71 -37.84 15.16
N PHE A 562 9.59 -36.85 14.96
CA PHE A 562 9.69 -35.66 15.81
C PHE A 562 8.35 -34.91 15.92
N GLU A 563 7.62 -34.74 14.82
CA GLU A 563 6.27 -34.17 14.87
C GLU A 563 5.23 -35.04 15.61
N ALA A 564 5.39 -36.37 15.60
CA ALA A 564 4.51 -37.28 16.32
C ALA A 564 4.76 -37.21 17.83
N GLU A 565 6.03 -37.19 18.24
CA GLU A 565 6.45 -36.98 19.64
C GLU A 565 5.90 -35.64 20.17
N LEU A 566 6.04 -34.55 19.40
CA LEU A 566 5.49 -33.22 19.76
C LEU A 566 3.95 -33.18 19.86
N ARG A 567 3.22 -34.06 19.16
CA ARG A 567 1.74 -34.11 19.22
C ARG A 567 1.22 -34.73 20.53
N VAL A 568 2.01 -35.61 21.15
CA VAL A 568 1.59 -36.38 22.34
C VAL A 568 2.24 -35.85 23.63
N ALA A 569 3.38 -35.15 23.53
CA ALA A 569 4.07 -34.55 24.67
C ALA A 569 3.25 -33.47 25.40
N THR A 570 3.46 -33.34 26.71
CA THR A 570 3.03 -32.18 27.50
C THR A 570 3.89 -30.96 27.16
N ASP A 571 3.47 -29.75 27.56
CA ASP A 571 4.21 -28.52 27.25
C ASP A 571 5.66 -28.53 27.76
N GLU A 572 5.95 -29.17 28.90
CA GLU A 572 7.31 -29.30 29.44
C GLU A 572 8.16 -30.21 28.55
N PHE A 573 7.68 -31.42 28.23
CA PHE A 573 8.39 -32.33 27.34
C PHE A 573 8.53 -31.79 25.90
N LYS A 574 7.61 -30.93 25.42
CA LYS A 574 7.77 -30.25 24.12
C LYS A 574 9.03 -29.38 24.09
N PHE A 575 9.35 -28.67 25.17
CA PHE A 575 10.56 -27.85 25.24
C PHE A 575 11.82 -28.72 25.13
N ASP A 576 11.87 -29.87 25.80
CA ASP A 576 13.00 -30.82 25.68
C ASP A 576 13.13 -31.43 24.29
N ILE A 577 12.00 -31.79 23.66
CA ILE A 577 11.97 -32.33 22.29
C ILE A 577 12.47 -31.28 21.28
N TRP A 578 12.07 -30.02 21.45
CA TRP A 578 12.60 -28.92 20.64
C TRP A 578 14.07 -28.63 20.92
N ALA A 579 14.53 -28.63 22.17
CA ALA A 579 15.94 -28.37 22.50
C ALA A 579 16.91 -29.35 21.81
N LYS A 580 16.48 -30.60 21.57
CA LYS A 580 17.22 -31.62 20.81
C LYS A 580 17.38 -31.30 19.31
N LYS A 581 16.71 -30.26 18.79
CA LYS A 581 16.90 -29.71 17.43
C LYS A 581 17.87 -28.52 17.39
N GLY A 582 18.78 -28.43 18.35
CA GLY A 582 19.91 -27.49 18.31
C GLY A 582 19.50 -26.02 18.44
N ALA A 583 20.21 -25.13 17.73
CA ALA A 583 19.98 -23.69 17.81
C ALA A 583 18.54 -23.29 17.44
N ILE A 584 18.00 -23.83 16.35
CA ILE A 584 16.64 -23.53 15.87
C ILE A 584 15.58 -23.95 16.89
N GLY A 585 15.74 -25.11 17.51
CA GLY A 585 14.80 -25.58 18.52
C GLY A 585 14.90 -24.86 19.87
N ARG A 586 16.09 -24.38 20.25
CA ARG A 586 16.25 -23.45 21.38
C ARG A 586 15.60 -22.09 21.09
N LEU A 587 15.71 -21.59 19.85
CA LEU A 587 15.02 -20.38 19.42
C LEU A 587 13.50 -20.54 19.43
N HIS A 588 12.96 -21.68 18.96
CA HIS A 588 11.54 -22.02 19.10
C HIS A 588 11.08 -21.91 20.56
N ASN A 589 11.83 -22.52 21.49
CA ASN A 589 11.50 -22.48 22.91
C ASN A 589 11.48 -21.05 23.47
N ILE A 590 12.45 -20.22 23.10
CA ILE A 590 12.51 -18.81 23.51
C ILE A 590 11.30 -18.03 22.95
N ALA A 591 11.04 -18.16 21.65
CA ALA A 591 9.92 -17.51 20.98
C ALA A 591 8.56 -17.92 21.61
N THR A 592 8.36 -19.23 21.82
CA THR A 592 7.16 -19.80 22.44
C THR A 592 7.02 -19.36 23.90
N TYR A 593 8.11 -19.32 24.67
CA TYR A 593 8.11 -18.84 26.05
C TYR A 593 7.69 -17.36 26.14
N ILE A 594 8.26 -16.50 25.28
CA ILE A 594 7.99 -15.06 25.27
C ILE A 594 6.56 -14.76 24.82
N ARG A 595 6.07 -15.45 23.77
CA ARG A 595 4.69 -15.23 23.28
C ARG A 595 3.60 -15.78 24.21
N ARG A 596 3.94 -16.64 25.19
CA ARG A 596 2.98 -17.32 26.09
C ARG A 596 2.14 -16.37 26.95
N THR A 597 2.68 -15.21 27.34
CA THR A 597 1.94 -14.22 28.16
C THR A 597 2.25 -12.79 27.73
N ASP A 598 1.33 -11.86 28.00
CA ASP A 598 1.53 -10.46 27.64
C ASP A 598 2.68 -9.81 28.44
N GLN A 599 2.80 -10.16 29.73
CA GLN A 599 3.87 -9.65 30.59
C GLN A 599 5.26 -9.94 30.02
N ARG A 600 5.47 -11.13 29.43
CA ARG A 600 6.75 -11.51 28.82
C ARG A 600 7.04 -10.74 27.52
N ARG A 601 6.01 -10.48 26.72
CA ARG A 601 6.11 -9.59 25.55
C ARG A 601 6.44 -8.15 25.98
N GLN A 602 5.83 -7.66 27.05
CA GLN A 602 6.13 -6.33 27.60
C GLN A 602 7.57 -6.24 28.13
N VAL A 603 8.08 -7.27 28.81
CA VAL A 603 9.49 -7.32 29.27
C VAL A 603 10.44 -7.26 28.06
N LEU A 604 10.22 -8.06 27.02
CA LEU A 604 11.04 -8.00 25.80
C LEU A 604 10.97 -6.63 25.12
N ARG A 605 9.80 -5.97 25.11
CA ARG A 605 9.67 -4.60 24.57
C ARG A 605 10.44 -3.58 25.40
N ARG A 606 10.39 -3.66 26.74
CA ARG A 606 11.15 -2.76 27.63
C ARG A 606 12.65 -2.89 27.41
N LEU A 607 13.17 -4.12 27.36
CA LEU A 607 14.59 -4.38 27.08
C LEU A 607 15.02 -3.81 25.71
N GLN A 608 14.20 -3.97 24.66
CA GLN A 608 14.46 -3.33 23.37
C GLN A 608 14.46 -1.80 23.46
N THR A 609 13.55 -1.18 24.23
CA THR A 609 13.54 0.27 24.45
C THR A 609 14.74 0.76 25.27
N GLU A 610 15.17 0.00 26.29
CA GLU A 610 16.35 0.30 27.10
C GLU A 610 17.66 0.22 26.28
N LEU A 611 17.72 -0.66 25.28
CA LEU A 611 18.84 -0.80 24.34
C LEU A 611 18.81 0.23 23.19
N ALA A 612 17.63 0.61 22.69
CA ALA A 612 17.47 1.49 21.53
C ALA A 612 17.43 3.00 21.86
N GLY A 613 17.23 3.39 23.12
CA GLY A 613 17.09 4.79 23.52
C GLY A 613 15.81 5.45 23.00
N ASP A 614 15.90 6.72 22.60
CA ASP A 614 14.76 7.52 22.13
C ASP A 614 14.25 7.16 20.71
N ASP A 615 14.86 6.19 20.01
CA ASP A 615 14.48 5.85 18.63
C ASP A 615 13.28 4.86 18.59
N PRO A 616 12.07 5.29 18.17
CA PRO A 616 10.85 4.47 18.33
C PRO A 616 10.74 3.30 17.34
N ILE A 617 11.70 3.15 16.42
CA ILE A 617 11.58 2.33 15.21
C ILE A 617 11.82 0.83 15.46
N PHE A 618 12.47 0.45 16.56
CA PHE A 618 13.02 -0.90 16.77
C PHE A 618 12.35 -1.79 17.83
N THR A 619 11.04 -1.65 18.10
CA THR A 619 10.32 -2.67 18.90
C THR A 619 9.76 -3.82 18.04
N LEU A 620 10.57 -4.86 17.86
CA LEU A 620 10.19 -6.08 17.14
C LEU A 620 9.45 -7.07 18.06
N GLU A 621 8.43 -7.73 17.51
CA GLU A 621 7.86 -8.94 18.11
C GLU A 621 8.50 -10.19 17.50
N ILE A 622 9.04 -11.07 18.34
CA ILE A 622 9.45 -12.41 17.90
C ILE A 622 8.22 -13.18 17.40
N VAL A 623 8.35 -13.80 16.22
CA VAL A 623 7.36 -14.69 15.61
C VAL A 623 7.74 -16.13 15.95
N VAL A 624 6.77 -16.95 16.38
CA VAL A 624 6.96 -18.40 16.54
C VAL A 624 6.67 -19.08 15.20
N ASP A 625 7.42 -20.12 14.85
CA ASP A 625 7.14 -20.89 13.65
C ASP A 625 5.78 -21.61 13.71
N GLY A 626 5.10 -21.66 12.58
CA GLY A 626 3.73 -22.14 12.47
C GLY A 626 3.58 -23.02 11.23
N LYS A 627 3.10 -24.24 11.43
CA LYS A 627 3.03 -25.30 10.40
C LYS A 627 2.31 -24.90 9.10
N THR A 628 1.43 -23.90 9.15
CA THR A 628 0.63 -23.39 8.03
C THR A 628 1.32 -22.32 7.17
N ARG A 629 2.50 -21.80 7.56
CA ARG A 629 3.23 -20.76 6.79
C ARG A 629 4.63 -21.24 6.46
N TRP A 630 4.90 -21.48 5.16
CA TRP A 630 6.15 -22.09 4.68
C TRP A 630 7.43 -21.35 5.10
N ASN A 631 7.37 -20.03 5.26
CA ASN A 631 8.53 -19.20 5.68
C ASN A 631 8.60 -18.90 7.19
N SER A 632 7.81 -19.58 8.02
CA SER A 632 7.67 -19.20 9.44
C SER A 632 8.94 -19.40 10.28
N ILE A 633 9.73 -20.43 10.00
CA ILE A 633 11.02 -20.67 10.67
C ILE A 633 12.05 -19.59 10.27
N TYR A 634 12.10 -19.22 8.99
CA TYR A 634 12.94 -18.12 8.51
C TYR A 634 12.58 -16.79 9.20
N MET A 635 11.29 -16.48 9.31
CA MET A 635 10.82 -15.27 10.02
C MET A 635 11.15 -15.30 11.52
N MET A 636 11.12 -16.48 12.16
CA MET A 636 11.54 -16.64 13.55
C MET A 636 13.05 -16.42 13.71
N ILE A 637 13.88 -16.99 12.82
CA ILE A 637 15.34 -16.81 12.81
C ILE A 637 15.69 -15.34 12.60
N LYS A 638 15.24 -14.71 11.51
CA LYS A 638 15.52 -13.30 11.18
C LYS A 638 15.17 -12.38 12.36
N ARG A 639 14.00 -12.55 12.98
CA ARG A 639 13.59 -11.72 14.14
C ARG A 639 14.31 -12.08 15.44
N GLY A 640 14.73 -13.34 15.62
CA GLY A 640 15.55 -13.76 16.75
C GLY A 640 16.92 -13.13 16.73
N GLU A 641 17.56 -13.07 15.55
CA GLU A 641 18.86 -12.43 15.33
C GLU A 641 18.81 -10.93 15.64
N PHE A 642 17.78 -10.20 15.18
CA PHE A 642 17.57 -8.79 15.53
C PHE A 642 17.31 -8.53 17.02
N CYS A 643 16.95 -9.55 17.81
CA CYS A 643 16.77 -9.43 19.27
C CYS A 643 18.02 -9.87 20.06
N HIS A 644 19.13 -10.19 19.38
CA HIS A 644 20.37 -10.71 19.98
C HIS A 644 21.53 -9.70 19.93
N VAL A 645 21.23 -8.45 19.54
CA VAL A 645 22.08 -7.27 19.59
C VAL A 645 21.55 -6.33 20.67
#